data_AF-A0A0M2VIP6-F1
#
_entry.id   AF-A0A0M2VIP6-F1
#
_cell.length_a   1.000
_cell.length_b   1.000
_cell.length_c   1.000
_cell.angle_alpha   90.00
_cell.angle_beta   90.00
_cell.angle_gamma   90.00
#
_symmetry.space_group_name_H-M   'P 1'
#
loop_
_entity.id
_entity.type
_entity.pdbx_description
1 polymer ?
#
loop_
_entity_poly.entity_id
_entity_poly.type
_entity_poly.pdbx_seq_one_letter_code
_entity_poly.pdbx_strand_id
1 'polypeptide(L)'
;MIIKMKQISALTALFMVAGLAGCGGDVATNSDFTAITPTEPVSDWQLVWSDEFNGTRIDETKWTHEVNCSGGGNQEKQCYTDSSDNSFVTDGKLHIVAKPAAAGAPLPYTSARLNTKYQGDFKYGRFEMRAKLPAGQGAWPAFWMLPTDEVYGGWPKSGEIDIIEAVNLKVVADDGTAEANVHGTIHYGRDWPNNASSGKAYLLPDGINPADDFHTYAIEWQEGEIRWYVDGYLFQTQMASKVRFNSRGEAVGLSHRGWFAEYFNIISGELQTQWNSAPFDQRFHLLLNLAVGGNWPENVNNLGIDAAAFADGQAYQIDYVRVYQCGQDLDSGKGCETVRAGYKDEQTLVTGEAPIPSPPSSGVAQNLTIFDGTPNPNWPAWDCCAGSVPALVADADRGDVYEFLVGPQPTVNGFVSRSAFVTAPGVASPFDASPLIENGSISFDMQVVSAPSNPASSWMFKVESNENTTFAELPITTSIEGVAPVTGQWQSYTFPLQMLADAGLDLSAIDVVMIFPAWDTGNGAIYRVDNVQIAQPATASPELVIFTDGQNLAWPLWDCCGGTTPIEVLDDETHGLTAEFTIGATPTVMGFNTRLLAAAAEPFDASALLSEGVVQFDVKVITAAANPDSSWLFKIEAAGGDSAVELALSAGNGGQEPVTGQWATYTFSMQSLSDAGLDISAIDVLMVFPAWDTGNGAVYRLDNVRIFNPNASADGPLTLFRDAVNPNWSLWDCCAGSTPQIVTVDAPYGAVAQFEISGSPETVLGFLANEDAAYDASPLLANGSVSFDMRLVNAPANPDSSWLFKIESSGAASAVELPLAAGNNDQAPVTGEWQRYSFPLQSLFDAGLDISDISVIMVFPAWGTGSGAVYQIDNAEISNN
;
A
#
# COMPACT_ATOMS: atom_id res chain seq x y z
N MET A 1 52.59 12.08 -55.92
CA MET A 1 52.90 13.45 -55.44
C MET A 1 51.58 14.03 -54.93
N ILE A 2 51.37 14.20 -53.62
CA ILE A 2 51.90 15.26 -52.73
C ILE A 2 51.22 16.62 -53.05
N ILE A 3 50.49 17.32 -52.17
CA ILE A 3 50.11 17.09 -50.75
C ILE A 3 48.84 17.93 -50.38
N LYS A 4 47.94 17.39 -49.52
CA LYS A 4 47.07 17.96 -48.41
C LYS A 4 46.55 19.42 -48.44
N MET A 5 45.51 19.90 -47.72
CA MET A 5 44.37 19.47 -46.84
C MET A 5 43.55 20.78 -46.53
N LYS A 6 42.35 20.88 -45.96
CA LYS A 6 41.25 20.01 -45.43
C LYS A 6 39.92 20.80 -45.69
N GLN A 7 38.79 20.18 -46.05
CA GLN A 7 37.64 19.73 -45.19
C GLN A 7 36.98 20.82 -44.31
N ILE A 8 35.63 20.97 -44.20
CA ILE A 8 34.40 20.30 -44.73
C ILE A 8 33.25 21.34 -44.48
N SER A 9 32.36 21.79 -45.38
CA SER A 9 31.26 21.13 -46.16
C SER A 9 30.14 20.54 -45.27
N ALA A 10 28.84 20.39 -45.61
CA ALA A 10 27.91 20.82 -46.67
C ALA A 10 26.50 20.26 -46.31
N LEU A 11 25.31 20.65 -46.81
CA LEU A 11 24.75 21.85 -47.47
C LEU A 11 23.24 21.57 -47.78
N THR A 12 22.37 22.59 -47.91
CA THR A 12 21.05 22.56 -48.64
C THR A 12 19.88 21.70 -48.06
N ALA A 13 18.59 21.90 -48.39
CA ALA A 13 17.88 22.83 -49.30
C ALA A 13 16.41 23.14 -48.87
N LEU A 14 15.85 24.18 -49.52
CA LEU A 14 14.50 24.74 -49.42
C LEU A 14 13.43 23.97 -50.23
N PHE A 15 12.14 23.95 -49.82
CA PHE A 15 10.99 24.42 -50.64
C PHE A 15 9.62 24.38 -49.88
N MET A 16 8.72 25.32 -50.19
CA MET A 16 7.33 25.40 -49.67
C MET A 16 6.30 24.87 -50.68
N VAL A 17 5.22 24.22 -50.21
CA VAL A 17 3.85 24.24 -50.81
C VAL A 17 2.81 24.12 -49.67
N ALA A 18 1.65 24.75 -49.81
CA ALA A 18 0.59 24.82 -48.79
C ALA A 18 -0.58 23.83 -49.01
N GLY A 19 -1.28 23.48 -47.92
CA GLY A 19 -2.54 22.71 -47.88
C GLY A 19 -3.20 22.79 -46.49
N LEU A 20 -4.52 22.85 -46.42
CA LEU A 20 -5.31 23.23 -45.22
C LEU A 20 -5.72 22.08 -44.28
N ALA A 21 -6.19 22.47 -43.08
CA ALA A 21 -6.81 21.71 -41.98
C ALA A 21 -5.82 20.94 -41.08
N GLY A 22 -5.94 21.00 -39.74
CA GLY A 22 -6.84 21.77 -38.87
C GLY A 22 -6.55 21.44 -37.39
N CYS A 23 -6.91 22.33 -36.46
CA CYS A 23 -6.83 22.17 -34.99
C CYS A 23 -5.54 21.51 -34.43
N GLY A 24 -4.52 22.33 -34.16
CA GLY A 24 -3.31 21.94 -33.43
C GLY A 24 -2.79 23.14 -32.63
N GLY A 25 -3.57 23.61 -31.67
CA GLY A 25 -3.13 24.66 -30.75
C GLY A 25 -2.40 24.04 -29.58
N ASP A 26 -1.07 23.94 -29.67
CA ASP A 26 -0.24 23.53 -28.54
C ASP A 26 -0.40 24.54 -27.40
N VAL A 27 -1.08 24.12 -26.33
CA VAL A 27 -1.22 24.90 -25.09
C VAL A 27 0.08 24.78 -24.29
N ALA A 28 1.15 25.35 -24.84
CA ALA A 28 2.41 25.50 -24.13
C ALA A 28 2.25 26.58 -23.05
N THR A 29 1.98 26.16 -21.82
CA THR A 29 1.99 27.01 -20.63
C THR A 29 3.37 27.65 -20.46
N ASN A 30 3.50 28.92 -20.87
CA ASN A 30 4.76 29.65 -20.82
C ASN A 30 4.94 30.31 -19.45
N SER A 31 5.14 29.49 -18.42
CA SER A 31 5.41 29.96 -17.06
C SER A 31 6.86 30.47 -16.96
N ASP A 32 7.04 31.79 -16.92
CA ASP A 32 8.36 32.38 -16.66
C ASP A 32 8.69 32.33 -15.16
N PHE A 33 9.38 31.26 -14.76
CA PHE A 33 9.82 31.03 -13.38
C PHE A 33 10.89 32.03 -12.87
N THR A 34 11.31 33.01 -13.68
CA THR A 34 12.35 33.98 -13.30
C THR A 34 11.83 35.41 -13.03
N ALA A 35 10.52 35.65 -13.20
CA ALA A 35 9.95 37.01 -13.23
C ALA A 35 8.85 37.31 -12.18
N ILE A 36 8.69 36.48 -11.14
CA ILE A 36 7.66 36.73 -10.10
C ILE A 36 8.20 37.71 -9.04
N THR A 37 7.61 38.91 -8.98
CA THR A 37 7.78 39.84 -7.85
C THR A 37 6.70 39.52 -6.80
N PRO A 38 7.02 39.08 -5.57
CA PRO A 38 6.04 38.39 -4.69
C PRO A 38 4.91 39.23 -4.05
N THR A 39 4.62 40.44 -4.53
CA THR A 39 3.86 41.45 -3.76
C THR A 39 2.65 42.07 -4.46
N GLU A 40 2.32 41.65 -5.69
CA GLU A 40 1.15 42.16 -6.43
C GLU A 40 0.38 41.00 -7.08
N PRO A 41 -0.97 40.96 -7.00
CA PRO A 41 -1.77 39.99 -7.72
C PRO A 41 -1.54 40.09 -9.25
N VAL A 42 -1.52 38.96 -9.93
CA VAL A 42 -1.50 38.93 -11.40
C VAL A 42 -2.73 39.64 -11.98
N SER A 43 -2.58 40.23 -13.17
CA SER A 43 -3.60 41.09 -13.83
C SER A 43 -4.96 40.43 -14.07
N ASP A 44 -5.04 39.12 -13.90
CA ASP A 44 -6.21 38.29 -14.16
C ASP A 44 -7.17 38.22 -12.97
N TRP A 45 -6.76 38.59 -11.75
CA TRP A 45 -7.66 38.76 -10.61
C TRP A 45 -8.58 39.99 -10.79
N GLN A 46 -9.89 39.76 -10.82
CA GLN A 46 -10.90 40.81 -10.95
C GLN A 46 -11.57 41.08 -9.61
N LEU A 47 -11.51 42.32 -9.11
CA LEU A 47 -12.20 42.71 -7.87
C LEU A 47 -13.72 42.68 -8.10
N VAL A 48 -14.43 41.82 -7.36
CA VAL A 48 -15.89 41.64 -7.50
C VAL A 48 -16.68 42.21 -6.32
N TRP A 49 -16.06 42.33 -5.15
CA TRP A 49 -16.67 42.90 -3.95
C TRP A 49 -15.59 43.48 -3.04
N SER A 50 -15.87 44.60 -2.38
CA SER A 50 -15.03 45.09 -1.29
C SER A 50 -15.79 45.95 -0.29
N ASP A 51 -15.21 46.08 0.90
CA ASP A 51 -15.44 47.21 1.77
C ASP A 51 -14.11 47.85 2.18
N GLU A 52 -13.97 49.14 1.84
CA GLU A 52 -12.78 49.95 2.10
C GLU A 52 -12.99 50.86 3.33
N PHE A 53 -14.10 50.67 4.06
CA PHE A 53 -14.50 51.40 5.27
C PHE A 53 -14.35 52.94 5.24
N ASN A 54 -14.39 53.53 4.04
CA ASN A 54 -14.33 54.99 3.81
C ASN A 54 -15.65 55.72 4.14
N GLY A 55 -16.67 55.01 4.60
CA GLY A 55 -17.94 55.57 5.04
C GLY A 55 -17.89 56.19 6.44
N THR A 56 -19.02 56.67 6.93
CA THR A 56 -19.17 57.17 8.32
C THR A 56 -19.92 56.19 9.24
N ARG A 57 -20.21 54.98 8.74
CA ARG A 57 -20.86 53.87 9.46
C ARG A 57 -20.58 52.56 8.71
N ILE A 58 -20.85 51.44 9.36
CA ILE A 58 -20.85 50.11 8.73
C ILE A 58 -21.96 50.05 7.65
N ASP A 59 -21.68 49.42 6.52
CA ASP A 59 -22.64 49.26 5.43
C ASP A 59 -23.55 48.06 5.67
N GLU A 60 -24.76 48.33 6.18
CA GLU A 60 -25.85 47.36 6.40
C GLU A 60 -26.37 46.70 5.10
N THR A 61 -25.85 47.05 3.92
CA THR A 61 -26.12 46.30 2.67
C THR A 61 -25.05 45.26 2.35
N LYS A 62 -23.97 45.23 3.15
CA LYS A 62 -22.84 44.29 3.06
C LYS A 62 -22.70 43.42 4.31
N TRP A 63 -22.97 43.98 5.49
CA TRP A 63 -22.72 43.37 6.78
C TRP A 63 -23.98 43.28 7.65
N THR A 64 -24.21 42.11 8.23
CA THR A 64 -25.15 41.89 9.33
C THR A 64 -24.38 41.71 10.64
N HIS A 65 -24.80 42.42 11.69
CA HIS A 65 -24.38 42.13 13.06
C HIS A 65 -25.03 40.87 13.60
N GLU A 66 -24.23 39.97 14.15
CA GLU A 66 -24.71 38.86 14.96
C GLU A 66 -24.82 39.32 16.43
N VAL A 67 -26.02 39.25 17.01
CA VAL A 67 -26.28 39.76 18.37
C VAL A 67 -26.76 38.61 19.26
N ASN A 68 -25.87 38.11 20.13
CA ASN A 68 -26.16 37.03 21.07
C ASN A 68 -25.15 36.99 22.25
N CYS A 69 -25.42 36.11 23.22
CA CYS A 69 -24.50 35.76 24.31
C CYS A 69 -24.31 34.23 24.38
N SER A 70 -24.28 33.56 23.23
CA SER A 70 -24.36 32.10 23.11
C SER A 70 -23.01 31.39 23.32
N GLY A 71 -21.91 32.13 23.43
CA GLY A 71 -20.57 31.59 23.67
C GLY A 71 -19.92 30.93 22.44
N GLY A 72 -20.42 31.20 21.24
CA GLY A 72 -19.88 30.80 19.93
C GLY A 72 -19.89 29.30 19.58
N GLY A 73 -20.10 28.42 20.57
CA GLY A 73 -19.78 26.99 20.50
C GLY A 73 -18.53 26.64 21.33
N ASN A 74 -17.70 27.64 21.62
CA ASN A 74 -16.35 27.49 22.17
C ASN A 74 -16.26 27.97 23.63
N GLN A 75 -17.39 28.12 24.34
CA GLN A 75 -17.50 28.63 25.72
C GLN A 75 -16.98 30.07 25.90
N GLU A 76 -17.09 30.90 24.86
CA GLU A 76 -16.63 32.29 24.84
C GLU A 76 -17.33 33.18 25.90
N LYS A 77 -16.67 34.26 26.34
CA LYS A 77 -17.07 35.08 27.49
C LYS A 77 -17.59 36.48 27.14
N GLN A 78 -17.89 36.75 25.86
CA GLN A 78 -18.50 37.99 25.40
C GLN A 78 -19.93 37.81 24.90
N CYS A 79 -20.76 38.83 25.09
CA CYS A 79 -21.95 39.04 24.26
C CYS A 79 -21.55 39.83 23.00
N TYR A 80 -21.91 39.33 21.81
CA TYR A 80 -21.84 40.13 20.59
C TYR A 80 -23.01 41.11 20.52
N THR A 81 -22.73 42.35 20.11
CA THR A 81 -23.73 43.44 20.04
C THR A 81 -23.61 44.24 18.73
N ASP A 82 -24.68 44.98 18.43
CA ASP A 82 -24.78 46.00 17.37
C ASP A 82 -24.41 47.42 17.86
N SER A 83 -23.88 47.55 19.09
CA SER A 83 -23.53 48.84 19.67
C SER A 83 -22.35 49.49 18.95
N SER A 84 -22.44 50.81 18.75
CA SER A 84 -21.31 51.65 18.31
C SER A 84 -20.13 51.66 19.30
N ASP A 85 -20.32 51.15 20.53
CA ASP A 85 -19.20 50.92 21.46
C ASP A 85 -18.37 49.70 21.09
N ASN A 86 -18.94 48.71 20.40
CA ASN A 86 -18.29 47.46 20.04
C ASN A 86 -17.94 47.36 18.55
N SER A 87 -18.63 48.07 17.66
CA SER A 87 -18.22 48.18 16.26
C SER A 87 -18.55 49.54 15.64
N PHE A 88 -17.57 50.14 14.96
CA PHE A 88 -17.74 51.45 14.33
C PHE A 88 -16.71 51.67 13.21
N VAL A 89 -16.96 52.66 12.36
CA VAL A 89 -16.04 53.10 11.31
C VAL A 89 -15.46 54.47 11.66
N THR A 90 -14.13 54.60 11.66
CA THR A 90 -13.41 55.88 11.80
C THR A 90 -12.10 55.82 11.01
N ASP A 91 -11.60 56.97 10.56
CA ASP A 91 -10.29 57.10 9.92
C ASP A 91 -10.04 56.14 8.73
N GLY A 92 -11.11 55.78 8.01
CA GLY A 92 -11.10 54.85 6.88
C GLY A 92 -11.09 53.37 7.25
N LYS A 93 -11.42 53.02 8.50
CA LYS A 93 -11.25 51.68 9.06
C LYS A 93 -12.46 51.21 9.85
N LEU A 94 -12.73 49.92 9.80
CA LEU A 94 -13.61 49.24 10.75
C LEU A 94 -12.82 48.94 12.03
N HIS A 95 -13.42 49.28 13.17
CA HIS A 95 -12.94 48.90 14.49
C HIS A 95 -13.94 47.93 15.11
N ILE A 96 -13.48 46.74 15.50
CA ILE A 96 -14.21 45.81 16.37
C ILE A 96 -13.52 45.85 17.73
N VAL A 97 -14.26 46.16 18.80
CA VAL A 97 -13.70 46.45 20.13
C VAL A 97 -14.36 45.61 21.21
N ALA A 98 -13.54 44.79 21.87
CA ALA A 98 -13.92 44.00 23.04
C ALA A 98 -13.73 44.81 24.33
N LYS A 99 -14.75 44.86 25.18
CA LYS A 99 -14.82 45.68 26.41
C LYS A 99 -15.46 44.91 27.57
N PRO A 100 -15.14 45.25 28.84
CA PRO A 100 -15.91 44.80 29.99
C PRO A 100 -17.39 45.15 29.84
N ALA A 101 -18.27 44.19 30.10
CA ALA A 101 -19.71 44.41 30.06
C ALA A 101 -20.18 45.22 31.28
N ALA A 102 -21.34 45.86 31.16
CA ALA A 102 -21.98 46.55 32.28
C ALA A 102 -22.32 45.56 33.41
N ALA A 103 -22.25 46.01 34.66
CA ALA A 103 -22.54 45.17 35.82
C ALA A 103 -23.96 44.55 35.74
N GLY A 104 -24.04 43.22 35.77
CA GLY A 104 -25.29 42.47 35.62
C GLY A 104 -25.60 41.99 34.20
N ALA A 105 -24.70 42.19 33.23
CA ALA A 105 -24.79 41.55 31.92
C ALA A 105 -24.68 40.00 32.00
N PRO A 106 -25.20 39.25 31.01
CA PRO A 106 -25.16 37.78 31.02
C PRO A 106 -23.74 37.18 30.99
N LEU A 107 -22.82 37.87 30.33
CA LEU A 107 -21.41 37.50 30.19
C LEU A 107 -20.52 38.72 30.55
N PRO A 108 -19.27 38.49 31.02
CA PRO A 108 -18.42 39.55 31.55
C PRO A 108 -17.87 40.55 30.51
N TYR A 109 -17.95 40.24 29.21
CA TYR A 109 -17.47 41.11 28.14
C TYR A 109 -18.55 41.40 27.08
N THR A 110 -18.36 42.46 26.29
CA THR A 110 -19.07 42.71 25.04
C THR A 110 -18.09 42.85 23.89
N SER A 111 -18.51 42.46 22.68
CA SER A 111 -17.75 42.63 21.44
C SER A 111 -18.72 42.72 20.25
N ALA A 112 -18.23 42.59 19.02
CA ALA A 112 -19.06 42.48 17.82
C ALA A 112 -18.59 41.34 16.91
N ARG A 113 -19.55 40.79 16.16
CA ARG A 113 -19.37 39.79 15.11
C ARG A 113 -20.21 40.24 13.91
N LEU A 114 -19.55 40.41 12.76
CA LEU A 114 -20.16 40.80 11.50
C LEU A 114 -20.11 39.61 10.54
N ASN A 115 -21.13 39.46 9.69
CA ASN A 115 -21.11 38.48 8.61
C ASN A 115 -21.73 39.03 7.32
N THR A 116 -21.37 38.45 6.18
CA THR A 116 -21.91 38.83 4.85
C THR A 116 -23.02 37.89 4.35
N LYS A 117 -23.63 37.07 5.21
CA LYS A 117 -24.60 36.02 4.79
C LYS A 117 -25.77 36.67 4.03
N TYR A 118 -26.01 36.19 2.81
CA TYR A 118 -27.00 36.72 1.84
C TYR A 118 -26.76 38.17 1.37
N GLN A 119 -25.57 38.74 1.61
CA GLN A 119 -25.13 40.07 1.14
C GLN A 119 -23.86 40.00 0.29
N GLY A 120 -23.02 39.00 0.54
CA GLY A 120 -21.84 38.64 -0.23
C GLY A 120 -21.50 37.19 0.06
N ASP A 121 -22.03 36.28 -0.76
CA ASP A 121 -21.74 34.84 -0.71
C ASP A 121 -20.96 34.46 -1.97
N PHE A 122 -19.82 33.78 -1.81
CA PHE A 122 -18.87 33.53 -2.89
C PHE A 122 -18.49 32.05 -2.94
N LYS A 123 -18.25 31.52 -4.15
CA LYS A 123 -17.59 30.24 -4.37
C LYS A 123 -16.34 30.51 -5.20
N TYR A 124 -15.19 30.08 -4.69
CA TYR A 124 -13.86 30.34 -5.24
C TYR A 124 -13.51 31.83 -5.36
N GLY A 125 -12.21 32.11 -5.41
CA GLY A 125 -11.67 33.47 -5.48
C GLY A 125 -10.48 33.69 -4.55
N ARG A 126 -9.99 34.93 -4.56
CA ARG A 126 -9.05 35.45 -3.57
C ARG A 126 -9.83 36.29 -2.56
N PHE A 127 -9.67 35.98 -1.28
CA PHE A 127 -10.32 36.65 -0.17
C PHE A 127 -9.23 37.25 0.70
N GLU A 128 -9.16 38.57 0.80
CA GLU A 128 -8.12 39.25 1.56
C GLU A 128 -8.68 40.34 2.47
N MET A 129 -8.01 40.51 3.61
CA MET A 129 -8.29 41.54 4.59
C MET A 129 -6.97 42.12 5.05
N ARG A 130 -6.88 43.45 5.07
CA ARG A 130 -5.76 44.15 5.70
C ARG A 130 -6.16 44.62 7.09
N ALA A 131 -5.48 44.13 8.12
CA ALA A 131 -5.84 44.40 9.50
C ALA A 131 -4.63 44.41 10.43
N LYS A 132 -4.79 45.07 11.58
CA LYS A 132 -3.89 44.94 12.74
C LYS A 132 -4.65 44.21 13.85
N LEU A 133 -4.07 43.14 14.36
CA LEU A 133 -4.73 42.28 15.34
C LEU A 133 -4.65 42.87 16.77
N PRO A 134 -5.62 42.55 17.64
CA PRO A 134 -5.57 42.86 19.07
C PRO A 134 -4.56 41.97 19.82
N ALA A 135 -4.23 42.35 21.06
CA ALA A 135 -3.28 41.67 21.93
C ALA A 135 -3.86 41.32 23.32
N GLY A 136 -3.17 40.47 24.07
CA GLY A 136 -3.44 40.17 25.48
C GLY A 136 -4.20 38.87 25.74
N GLN A 137 -4.03 38.33 26.95
CA GLN A 137 -4.55 37.01 27.35
C GLN A 137 -6.08 36.99 27.32
N GLY A 138 -6.64 36.06 26.54
CA GLY A 138 -8.06 35.91 26.26
C GLY A 138 -8.52 36.56 24.96
N ALA A 139 -7.70 37.34 24.24
CA ALA A 139 -8.11 37.95 22.98
C ALA A 139 -8.05 36.94 21.82
N TRP A 140 -9.14 36.83 21.04
CA TRP A 140 -9.24 35.89 19.91
C TRP A 140 -9.90 36.57 18.68
N PRO A 141 -9.11 37.30 17.85
CA PRO A 141 -9.55 37.81 16.56
C PRO A 141 -9.69 36.70 15.51
N ALA A 142 -10.71 36.80 14.66
CA ALA A 142 -10.90 35.89 13.52
C ALA A 142 -11.37 36.64 12.26
N PHE A 143 -10.92 36.18 11.10
CA PHE A 143 -11.50 36.42 9.78
C PHE A 143 -11.61 35.07 9.07
N TRP A 144 -12.85 34.67 8.76
CA TRP A 144 -13.20 33.28 8.46
C TRP A 144 -14.49 33.22 7.64
N MET A 145 -14.89 32.02 7.25
CA MET A 145 -15.96 31.78 6.31
C MET A 145 -16.81 30.56 6.68
N LEU A 146 -18.13 30.69 6.56
CA LEU A 146 -19.08 29.59 6.73
C LEU A 146 -19.94 29.39 5.47
N PRO A 147 -20.44 28.18 5.21
CA PRO A 147 -21.36 27.90 4.12
C PRO A 147 -22.66 28.70 4.27
N THR A 148 -23.15 29.25 3.16
CA THR A 148 -24.40 30.00 3.13
C THR A 148 -25.61 29.07 3.12
N ASP A 149 -25.50 27.94 2.40
CA ASP A 149 -26.63 27.08 2.02
C ASP A 149 -26.64 25.69 2.72
N GLU A 150 -25.62 25.35 3.52
CA GLU A 150 -25.53 24.11 4.35
C GLU A 150 -25.87 22.80 3.59
N VAL A 151 -25.41 22.68 2.33
CA VAL A 151 -25.78 21.61 1.38
C VAL A 151 -25.51 20.19 1.89
N TYR A 152 -24.46 20.00 2.68
CA TYR A 152 -24.04 18.71 3.25
C TYR A 152 -24.56 18.48 4.69
N GLY A 153 -25.43 19.38 5.18
CA GLY A 153 -25.89 19.43 6.57
C GLY A 153 -25.21 20.56 7.35
N GLY A 154 -25.53 20.65 8.64
CA GLY A 154 -24.99 21.67 9.53
C GLY A 154 -23.48 21.56 9.75
N TRP A 155 -22.94 22.46 10.57
CA TRP A 155 -21.53 22.44 10.92
C TRP A 155 -21.10 21.10 11.55
N PRO A 156 -19.93 20.54 11.17
CA PRO A 156 -18.95 21.02 10.19
C PRO A 156 -19.07 20.34 8.81
N LYS A 157 -20.13 19.55 8.55
CA LYS A 157 -20.27 18.79 7.29
C LYS A 157 -20.23 19.66 6.04
N SER A 158 -20.80 20.86 6.11
CA SER A 158 -20.76 21.85 5.02
C SER A 158 -19.52 22.76 5.03
N GLY A 159 -18.54 22.49 5.90
CA GLY A 159 -17.24 23.15 5.94
C GLY A 159 -17.17 24.42 6.80
N GLU A 160 -15.94 24.82 7.11
CA GLU A 160 -15.52 26.13 7.65
C GLU A 160 -14.15 26.45 7.06
N ILE A 161 -13.87 27.73 6.73
CA ILE A 161 -12.55 28.16 6.25
C ILE A 161 -12.07 29.37 7.05
N ASP A 162 -11.01 29.16 7.83
CA ASP A 162 -10.41 30.18 8.67
C ASP A 162 -9.26 30.83 7.91
N ILE A 163 -9.49 32.04 7.40
CA ILE A 163 -8.49 32.80 6.64
C ILE A 163 -7.38 33.24 7.60
N ILE A 164 -7.75 33.74 8.77
CA ILE A 164 -6.83 33.94 9.88
C ILE A 164 -7.54 33.88 11.24
N GLU A 165 -6.92 33.16 12.16
CA GLU A 165 -7.16 33.28 13.60
C GLU A 165 -5.86 33.58 14.34
N ALA A 166 -5.97 34.19 15.52
CA ALA A 166 -4.88 34.27 16.47
C ALA A 166 -5.43 34.25 17.90
N VAL A 167 -4.63 33.85 18.87
CA VAL A 167 -4.96 33.96 20.30
C VAL A 167 -3.83 34.62 21.07
N ASN A 168 -4.17 35.35 22.13
CA ASN A 168 -3.22 35.78 23.17
C ASN A 168 -1.99 36.57 22.70
N LEU A 169 -2.04 37.21 21.53
CA LEU A 169 -0.88 37.90 20.95
C LEU A 169 -0.19 38.86 21.94
N LYS A 170 1.14 38.86 21.92
CA LYS A 170 2.04 39.57 22.84
C LYS A 170 2.02 39.10 24.30
N VAL A 171 1.26 38.07 24.67
CA VAL A 171 1.44 37.42 25.97
C VAL A 171 2.79 36.70 25.97
N VAL A 172 3.60 36.96 26.98
CA VAL A 172 4.92 36.33 27.14
C VAL A 172 4.75 35.02 27.91
N ALA A 173 5.15 33.91 27.31
CA ALA A 173 5.17 32.59 27.93
C ALA A 173 6.35 32.42 28.91
N ASP A 174 6.37 31.33 29.68
CA ASP A 174 7.37 31.05 30.72
C ASP A 174 8.83 30.99 30.21
N ASP A 175 9.03 30.74 28.92
CA ASP A 175 10.34 30.73 28.25
C ASP A 175 10.85 32.14 27.86
N GLY A 176 10.00 33.17 28.00
CA GLY A 176 10.26 34.54 27.59
C GLY A 176 9.85 34.88 26.15
N THR A 177 9.27 33.93 25.40
CA THR A 177 8.78 34.15 24.04
C THR A 177 7.42 34.85 24.07
N ALA A 178 7.25 35.90 23.26
CA ALA A 178 5.98 36.59 23.10
C ALA A 178 5.13 35.91 22.02
N GLU A 179 3.86 35.62 22.34
CA GLU A 179 2.92 34.97 21.43
C GLU A 179 2.71 35.81 20.16
N ALA A 180 2.92 35.19 19.01
CA ALA A 180 2.93 35.85 17.70
C ALA A 180 2.33 34.97 16.58
N ASN A 181 1.83 33.77 16.91
CA ASN A 181 1.30 32.84 15.93
C ASN A 181 -0.03 33.35 15.34
N VAL A 182 -0.20 33.09 14.05
CA VAL A 182 -1.47 33.19 13.35
C VAL A 182 -1.78 31.85 12.68
N HIS A 183 -3.05 31.50 12.53
CA HIS A 183 -3.48 30.16 12.14
C HIS A 183 -4.39 30.22 10.93
N GLY A 184 -4.15 29.33 9.97
CA GLY A 184 -5.04 29.05 8.84
C GLY A 184 -5.57 27.62 8.93
N THR A 185 -6.90 27.47 8.98
CA THR A 185 -7.56 26.19 9.31
C THR A 185 -8.76 25.97 8.37
N ILE A 186 -9.14 24.70 8.21
CA ILE A 186 -10.46 24.30 7.71
C ILE A 186 -11.06 23.24 8.62
N HIS A 187 -12.39 23.26 8.79
CA HIS A 187 -13.15 22.23 9.49
C HIS A 187 -14.08 21.52 8.50
N TYR A 188 -14.21 20.19 8.59
CA TYR A 188 -14.95 19.37 7.62
C TYR A 188 -15.27 17.96 8.18
N GLY A 189 -15.81 17.08 7.32
CA GLY A 189 -16.00 15.67 7.63
C GLY A 189 -17.38 15.33 8.21
N ARG A 190 -17.40 14.82 9.44
CA ARG A 190 -18.58 14.25 10.12
C ARG A 190 -19.21 15.24 11.12
N ASP A 191 -20.34 14.85 11.74
CA ASP A 191 -20.89 15.60 12.88
C ASP A 191 -19.90 15.62 14.06
N TRP A 192 -19.96 16.68 14.87
CA TRP A 192 -19.33 16.72 16.19
C TRP A 192 -19.80 15.52 17.06
N PRO A 193 -18.91 14.86 17.84
CA PRO A 193 -17.50 15.18 18.08
C PRO A 193 -16.51 14.52 17.10
N ASN A 194 -17.00 13.82 16.06
CA ASN A 194 -16.19 13.01 15.14
C ASN A 194 -15.72 13.80 13.91
N ASN A 195 -15.78 15.12 13.97
CA ASN A 195 -15.38 16.00 12.89
C ASN A 195 -13.87 16.08 12.71
N ALA A 196 -13.44 16.48 11.52
CA ALA A 196 -12.04 16.73 11.20
C ALA A 196 -11.75 18.24 11.15
N SER A 197 -10.48 18.57 11.35
CA SER A 197 -9.93 19.90 11.10
C SER A 197 -8.46 19.80 10.77
N SER A 198 -7.98 20.56 9.78
CA SER A 198 -6.56 20.59 9.42
C SER A 198 -6.11 22.03 9.13
N GLY A 199 -4.95 22.38 9.66
CA GLY A 199 -4.46 23.76 9.72
C GLY A 199 -3.00 23.83 10.19
N LYS A 200 -2.40 25.02 10.12
CA LYS A 200 -1.01 25.26 10.60
C LYS A 200 -0.87 26.65 11.20
N ALA A 201 0.00 26.74 12.20
CA ALA A 201 0.49 28.01 12.73
C ALA A 201 1.57 28.63 11.82
N TYR A 202 1.56 29.95 11.71
CA TYR A 202 2.57 30.74 11.01
C TYR A 202 3.10 31.84 11.93
N LEU A 203 4.41 32.03 11.91
CA LEU A 203 5.11 33.14 12.53
C LEU A 203 5.62 34.06 11.43
N LEU A 204 5.35 35.35 11.56
CA LEU A 204 5.95 36.35 10.68
C LEU A 204 7.48 36.40 10.92
N PRO A 205 8.28 36.68 9.87
CA PRO A 205 9.74 36.73 10.00
C PRO A 205 10.21 37.83 10.96
N ASP A 206 11.49 37.74 11.34
CA ASP A 206 12.20 38.74 12.17
C ASP A 206 11.57 39.07 13.53
N GLY A 207 10.66 38.21 14.03
CA GLY A 207 9.98 38.39 15.32
C GLY A 207 8.86 39.44 15.29
N ILE A 208 8.35 39.77 14.10
CA ILE A 208 7.21 40.69 13.92
C ILE A 208 5.96 40.10 14.58
N ASN A 209 5.26 40.91 15.38
CA ASN A 209 4.00 40.51 15.98
C ASN A 209 2.79 41.01 15.15
N PRO A 210 1.76 40.18 14.88
CA PRO A 210 0.54 40.60 14.19
C PRO A 210 -0.23 41.77 14.85
N ALA A 211 0.05 42.06 16.11
CA ALA A 211 -0.54 43.19 16.85
C ALA A 211 0.35 44.44 16.90
N ASP A 212 1.47 44.51 16.16
CA ASP A 212 2.31 45.71 16.03
C ASP A 212 1.85 46.64 14.89
N ASP A 213 1.64 46.09 13.68
CA ASP A 213 1.25 46.86 12.49
C ASP A 213 0.14 46.15 11.67
N PHE A 214 -0.28 46.76 10.57
CA PHE A 214 -1.28 46.24 9.65
C PHE A 214 -0.66 45.28 8.62
N HIS A 215 -1.07 44.02 8.69
CA HIS A 215 -0.70 42.95 7.77
C HIS A 215 -1.87 42.59 6.85
N THR A 216 -1.57 41.93 5.73
CA THR A 216 -2.57 41.45 4.76
C THR A 216 -2.72 39.94 4.88
N TYR A 217 -3.88 39.50 5.35
CA TYR A 217 -4.23 38.09 5.49
C TYR A 217 -5.12 37.69 4.33
N ALA A 218 -4.82 36.58 3.66
CA ALA A 218 -5.60 36.14 2.52
C ALA A 218 -5.64 34.63 2.33
N ILE A 219 -6.70 34.15 1.68
CA ILE A 219 -6.69 32.88 0.97
C ILE A 219 -6.85 33.07 -0.53
N GLU A 220 -6.35 32.11 -1.29
CA GLU A 220 -6.80 31.83 -2.65
C GLU A 220 -7.43 30.44 -2.66
N TRP A 221 -8.71 30.39 -3.04
CA TRP A 221 -9.53 29.18 -3.05
C TRP A 221 -10.02 28.91 -4.46
N GLN A 222 -9.75 27.70 -4.94
CA GLN A 222 -10.20 27.17 -6.23
C GLN A 222 -10.75 25.76 -6.04
N GLU A 223 -11.34 25.20 -7.08
CA GLU A 223 -11.83 23.82 -7.07
C GLU A 223 -10.69 22.83 -6.73
N GLY A 224 -10.82 22.21 -5.56
CA GLY A 224 -9.91 21.19 -5.06
C GLY A 224 -8.65 21.70 -4.36
N GLU A 225 -8.49 23.01 -4.13
CA GLU A 225 -7.28 23.58 -3.50
C GLU A 225 -7.54 24.92 -2.81
N ILE A 226 -7.00 25.09 -1.59
CA ILE A 226 -6.98 26.36 -0.85
C ILE A 226 -5.54 26.66 -0.43
N ARG A 227 -5.11 27.91 -0.57
CA ARG A 227 -3.77 28.41 -0.22
C ARG A 227 -3.90 29.61 0.72
N TRP A 228 -3.09 29.67 1.77
CA TRP A 228 -3.09 30.74 2.78
C TRP A 228 -1.85 31.63 2.68
N TYR A 229 -2.05 32.93 2.88
CA TYR A 229 -1.06 33.97 2.70
C TYR A 229 -1.07 34.97 3.85
N VAL A 230 0.13 35.35 4.31
CA VAL A 230 0.35 36.56 5.12
C VAL A 230 1.33 37.46 4.38
N ASP A 231 0.95 38.71 4.12
CA ASP A 231 1.72 39.69 3.34
C ASP A 231 2.22 39.16 1.98
N GLY A 232 1.38 38.35 1.32
CA GLY A 232 1.70 37.68 0.05
C GLY A 232 2.55 36.42 0.17
N TYR A 233 3.09 36.10 1.35
CA TYR A 233 3.84 34.87 1.57
C TYR A 233 2.91 33.67 1.76
N LEU A 234 2.91 32.74 0.79
CA LEU A 234 2.19 31.47 0.86
C LEU A 234 2.80 30.56 1.93
N PHE A 235 2.18 30.48 3.11
CA PHE A 235 2.69 29.66 4.22
C PHE A 235 2.12 28.24 4.27
N GLN A 236 0.93 28.03 3.69
CA GLN A 236 0.25 26.74 3.67
C GLN A 236 -0.63 26.56 2.43
N THR A 237 -0.77 25.31 1.96
CA THR A 237 -1.81 24.87 1.04
C THR A 237 -2.51 23.61 1.58
N GLN A 238 -3.78 23.45 1.27
CA GLN A 238 -4.56 22.22 1.47
C GLN A 238 -5.26 21.85 0.16
N MET A 239 -5.53 20.56 -0.03
CA MET A 239 -6.16 20.03 -1.25
C MET A 239 -7.29 19.07 -0.93
N ALA A 240 -8.20 18.91 -1.90
CA ALA A 240 -9.17 17.83 -1.92
C ALA A 240 -8.46 16.47 -1.98
N SER A 241 -9.08 15.45 -1.36
CA SER A 241 -8.57 14.09 -1.43
C SER A 241 -8.57 13.57 -2.88
N LYS A 242 -7.66 12.64 -3.19
CA LYS A 242 -7.56 12.03 -4.53
C LYS A 242 -7.70 10.51 -4.44
N VAL A 243 -8.92 10.03 -4.67
CA VAL A 243 -9.22 8.60 -4.72
C VAL A 243 -8.45 7.91 -5.85
N ARG A 244 -7.88 6.75 -5.57
CA ARG A 244 -7.36 5.82 -6.59
C ARG A 244 -8.50 4.86 -6.95
N PHE A 245 -8.66 4.60 -8.24
CA PHE A 245 -9.63 3.62 -8.73
C PHE A 245 -8.91 2.47 -9.42
N ASN A 246 -9.44 1.25 -9.29
CA ASN A 246 -9.00 0.10 -10.07
C ASN A 246 -9.58 0.13 -11.51
N SER A 247 -9.25 -0.87 -12.32
CA SER A 247 -9.75 -1.01 -13.70
C SER A 247 -11.28 -1.21 -13.81
N ARG A 248 -11.95 -1.55 -12.71
CA ARG A 248 -13.41 -1.71 -12.60
C ARG A 248 -14.13 -0.42 -12.17
N GLY A 249 -13.38 0.64 -11.88
CA GLY A 249 -13.92 1.94 -11.44
C GLY A 249 -14.22 2.02 -9.95
N GLU A 250 -13.67 1.10 -9.16
CA GLU A 250 -13.95 0.97 -7.73
C GLU A 250 -12.80 1.58 -6.89
N ALA A 251 -13.12 2.19 -5.75
CA ALA A 251 -12.15 2.94 -4.94
C ALA A 251 -11.20 2.03 -4.16
N VAL A 252 -9.88 2.20 -4.34
CA VAL A 252 -8.81 1.38 -3.74
C VAL A 252 -7.83 2.22 -2.91
N GLY A 253 -8.39 3.09 -2.07
CA GLY A 253 -7.64 4.03 -1.22
C GLY A 253 -7.35 5.39 -1.86
N LEU A 254 -6.45 6.16 -1.24
CA LEU A 254 -6.14 7.55 -1.61
C LEU A 254 -4.69 7.69 -2.14
N SER A 255 -4.51 8.48 -3.19
CA SER A 255 -3.21 8.96 -3.70
C SER A 255 -2.80 10.31 -3.07
N HIS A 256 -3.76 11.01 -2.46
CA HIS A 256 -3.53 12.14 -1.57
C HIS A 256 -4.68 12.19 -0.55
N ARG A 257 -4.34 12.28 0.74
CA ARG A 257 -5.28 12.40 1.86
C ARG A 257 -5.49 13.89 2.17
N GLY A 258 -6.67 14.38 1.83
CA GLY A 258 -7.07 15.78 1.96
C GLY A 258 -8.32 15.91 2.82
N TRP A 259 -9.16 16.89 2.51
CA TRP A 259 -10.48 17.01 3.13
C TRP A 259 -11.51 16.02 2.56
N PHE A 260 -12.67 15.93 3.22
CA PHE A 260 -13.84 15.16 2.81
C PHE A 260 -15.14 15.76 3.39
N ALA A 261 -16.28 15.35 2.85
CA ALA A 261 -17.60 15.54 3.46
C ALA A 261 -18.29 14.19 3.66
N GLU A 262 -18.94 13.97 4.81
CA GLU A 262 -19.76 12.78 5.05
C GLU A 262 -21.20 13.20 5.39
N TYR A 263 -22.16 12.84 4.55
CA TYR A 263 -23.55 13.30 4.68
C TYR A 263 -24.55 12.25 4.23
N PHE A 264 -25.79 12.37 4.72
CA PHE A 264 -26.88 11.48 4.34
C PHE A 264 -27.49 11.96 3.03
N ASN A 265 -27.36 11.17 1.97
CA ASN A 265 -27.92 11.49 0.67
C ASN A 265 -29.44 11.34 0.69
N ILE A 266 -30.17 12.46 0.58
CA ILE A 266 -31.64 12.49 0.68
C ILE A 266 -32.37 11.75 -0.46
N ILE A 267 -31.67 11.37 -1.53
CA ILE A 267 -32.24 10.64 -2.68
C ILE A 267 -32.06 9.13 -2.51
N SER A 268 -30.86 8.65 -2.16
CA SER A 268 -30.63 7.21 -1.93
C SER A 268 -31.06 6.75 -0.54
N GLY A 269 -31.06 7.64 0.46
CA GLY A 269 -31.31 7.29 1.85
C GLY A 269 -30.11 6.62 2.54
N GLU A 270 -28.90 6.93 2.08
CA GLU A 270 -27.65 6.32 2.56
C GLU A 270 -26.66 7.38 3.03
N LEU A 271 -25.81 7.01 3.99
CA LEU A 271 -24.65 7.81 4.38
C LEU A 271 -23.58 7.70 3.27
N GLN A 272 -23.09 8.84 2.78
CA GLN A 272 -22.10 8.90 1.71
C GLN A 272 -20.90 9.76 2.12
N THR A 273 -19.71 9.23 1.86
CA THR A 273 -18.44 9.95 1.96
C THR A 273 -18.06 10.49 0.59
N GLN A 274 -17.75 11.78 0.51
CA GLN A 274 -17.25 12.45 -0.68
C GLN A 274 -15.82 12.93 -0.44
N TRP A 275 -14.91 12.49 -1.30
CA TRP A 275 -13.47 12.80 -1.27
C TRP A 275 -13.06 13.91 -2.24
N ASN A 276 -13.99 14.47 -3.00
CA ASN A 276 -13.72 15.46 -4.04
C ASN A 276 -13.64 16.89 -3.44
N SER A 277 -13.99 17.90 -4.22
CA SER A 277 -13.99 19.30 -3.77
C SER A 277 -14.92 19.59 -2.57
N ALA A 278 -15.90 18.72 -2.27
CA ALA A 278 -16.79 18.87 -1.13
C ALA A 278 -16.06 18.77 0.23
N PRO A 279 -16.38 19.62 1.22
CA PRO A 279 -17.50 20.57 1.22
C PRO A 279 -17.17 21.96 0.63
N PHE A 280 -15.92 22.19 0.23
CA PHE A 280 -15.41 23.48 -0.25
C PHE A 280 -15.68 23.70 -1.76
N ASP A 281 -16.90 23.37 -2.19
CA ASP A 281 -17.45 23.55 -3.53
C ASP A 281 -18.81 24.29 -3.56
N GLN A 282 -19.25 24.80 -2.41
CA GLN A 282 -20.48 25.59 -2.24
C GLN A 282 -20.18 27.08 -2.04
N ARG A 283 -21.23 27.90 -1.90
CA ARG A 283 -21.07 29.33 -1.57
C ARG A 283 -20.84 29.54 -0.08
N PHE A 284 -19.82 30.30 0.27
CA PHE A 284 -19.49 30.69 1.64
C PHE A 284 -19.62 32.21 1.81
N HIS A 285 -19.97 32.64 3.01
CA HIS A 285 -20.01 34.05 3.42
C HIS A 285 -18.90 34.34 4.42
N LEU A 286 -18.45 35.60 4.47
CA LEU A 286 -17.36 36.06 5.32
C LEU A 286 -17.87 36.40 6.72
N LEU A 287 -17.01 36.21 7.73
CA LEU A 287 -17.23 36.58 9.12
C LEU A 287 -16.01 37.32 9.69
N LEU A 288 -16.28 38.33 10.52
CA LEU A 288 -15.29 39.12 11.26
C LEU A 288 -15.70 39.23 12.72
N ASN A 289 -14.84 38.83 13.66
CA ASN A 289 -15.10 39.03 15.09
C ASN A 289 -13.83 39.18 15.93
N LEU A 290 -14.04 39.64 17.17
CA LEU A 290 -13.10 39.53 18.27
C LEU A 290 -13.80 38.82 19.43
N ALA A 291 -13.50 37.55 19.64
CA ALA A 291 -13.96 36.80 20.80
C ALA A 291 -13.08 37.12 22.03
N VAL A 292 -13.62 36.83 23.22
CA VAL A 292 -12.94 37.00 24.51
C VAL A 292 -13.07 35.71 25.32
N GLY A 293 -11.95 35.05 25.58
CA GLY A 293 -11.90 33.73 26.19
C GLY A 293 -12.49 32.63 25.29
N GLY A 294 -12.85 31.51 25.90
CA GLY A 294 -13.21 30.27 25.23
C GLY A 294 -12.15 29.18 25.36
N ASN A 295 -12.50 27.98 24.89
CA ASN A 295 -11.77 26.72 25.09
C ASN A 295 -10.30 26.77 24.63
N TRP A 296 -9.96 27.62 23.65
CA TRP A 296 -8.58 27.75 23.17
C TRP A 296 -7.80 28.84 23.91
N PRO A 297 -8.14 30.15 23.84
CA PRO A 297 -7.32 31.19 24.44
C PRO A 297 -7.21 31.10 25.97
N GLU A 298 -8.19 30.53 26.68
CA GLU A 298 -8.10 30.33 28.13
C GLU A 298 -7.21 29.14 28.55
N ASN A 299 -6.81 28.26 27.62
CA ASN A 299 -6.01 27.06 27.91
C ASN A 299 -4.57 27.13 27.34
N VAL A 300 -4.16 28.26 26.77
CA VAL A 300 -2.79 28.49 26.28
C VAL A 300 -2.19 29.78 26.86
N ASN A 301 -0.85 29.87 26.82
CA ASN A 301 -0.04 30.91 27.46
C ASN A 301 -0.32 31.03 28.97
N ASN A 302 -0.84 32.16 29.47
CA ASN A 302 -0.95 32.43 30.92
C ASN A 302 -2.18 31.82 31.60
N LEU A 303 -3.03 31.12 30.83
CA LEU A 303 -4.33 30.57 31.22
C LEU A 303 -5.38 31.63 31.61
N GLY A 304 -6.65 31.30 31.40
CA GLY A 304 -7.78 32.20 31.65
C GLY A 304 -7.73 33.47 30.80
N ILE A 305 -8.21 34.59 31.38
CA ILE A 305 -8.37 35.88 30.70
C ILE A 305 -7.74 36.97 31.58
N ASP A 306 -6.87 37.81 30.99
CA ASP A 306 -6.40 39.03 31.66
C ASP A 306 -7.42 40.16 31.47
N ALA A 307 -8.20 40.43 32.52
CA ALA A 307 -9.17 41.53 32.51
C ALA A 307 -8.54 42.91 32.29
N ALA A 308 -7.24 43.10 32.58
CA ALA A 308 -6.56 44.36 32.34
C ALA A 308 -6.35 44.63 30.84
N ALA A 309 -6.17 43.60 30.02
CA ALA A 309 -6.02 43.71 28.57
C ALA A 309 -7.26 44.33 27.89
N PHE A 310 -8.44 44.20 28.50
CA PHE A 310 -9.71 44.71 27.97
C PHE A 310 -10.18 46.02 28.61
N ALA A 311 -9.56 46.47 29.71
CA ALA A 311 -10.09 47.55 30.56
C ALA A 311 -10.39 48.86 29.82
N ASP A 312 -9.51 49.24 28.88
CA ASP A 312 -9.66 50.44 28.03
C ASP A 312 -10.29 50.15 26.65
N GLY A 313 -10.69 48.90 26.40
CA GLY A 313 -11.23 48.40 25.13
C GLY A 313 -10.15 47.90 24.18
N GLN A 314 -10.08 46.58 24.01
CA GLN A 314 -9.11 45.95 23.09
C GLN A 314 -9.66 45.93 21.67
N ALA A 315 -8.88 46.40 20.69
CA ALA A 315 -9.39 46.79 19.36
C ALA A 315 -8.71 46.05 18.20
N TYR A 316 -9.52 45.33 17.44
CA TYR A 316 -9.21 44.76 16.13
C TYR A 316 -9.50 45.83 15.05
N GLN A 317 -8.49 46.20 14.27
CA GLN A 317 -8.58 47.32 13.32
C GLN A 317 -8.42 46.82 11.89
N ILE A 318 -9.41 47.05 11.04
CA ILE A 318 -9.50 46.52 9.69
C ILE A 318 -9.57 47.67 8.69
N ASP A 319 -8.61 47.68 7.77
CA ASP A 319 -8.37 48.73 6.76
C ASP A 319 -9.25 48.50 5.52
N TYR A 320 -9.32 47.26 5.05
CA TYR A 320 -10.26 46.84 4.00
C TYR A 320 -10.53 45.33 4.08
N VAL A 321 -11.62 44.90 3.45
CA VAL A 321 -11.86 43.52 3.02
C VAL A 321 -12.15 43.52 1.52
N ARG A 322 -11.50 42.65 0.75
CA ARG A 322 -11.64 42.54 -0.70
C ARG A 322 -11.81 41.10 -1.14
N VAL A 323 -12.64 40.89 -2.15
CA VAL A 323 -12.88 39.61 -2.80
C VAL A 323 -12.69 39.76 -4.31
N TYR A 324 -11.86 38.89 -4.87
CA TYR A 324 -11.56 38.84 -6.30
C TYR A 324 -11.94 37.46 -6.86
N GLN A 325 -12.36 37.43 -8.12
CA GLN A 325 -12.54 36.19 -8.86
C GLN A 325 -11.53 36.10 -10.02
N CYS A 326 -11.19 34.88 -10.41
CA CYS A 326 -10.23 34.65 -11.48
C CYS A 326 -10.86 34.93 -12.85
N GLY A 327 -10.28 35.84 -13.62
CA GLY A 327 -10.77 36.18 -14.97
C GLY A 327 -10.54 35.10 -16.02
N GLN A 328 -9.72 34.07 -15.73
CA GLN A 328 -9.43 32.95 -16.63
C GLN A 328 -10.48 31.83 -16.53
N ASP A 329 -10.87 31.44 -15.32
CA ASP A 329 -11.94 30.48 -15.05
C ASP A 329 -12.74 30.90 -13.81
N LEU A 330 -14.00 31.29 -14.03
CA LEU A 330 -14.94 31.70 -12.97
C LEU A 330 -15.66 30.50 -12.32
N ASP A 331 -15.73 29.35 -12.99
CA ASP A 331 -16.47 28.17 -12.51
C ASP A 331 -15.62 27.32 -11.55
N SER A 332 -14.32 27.20 -11.83
CA SER A 332 -13.34 26.47 -11.01
C SER A 332 -12.37 27.37 -10.23
N GLY A 333 -12.23 28.65 -10.58
CA GLY A 333 -11.31 29.60 -9.93
C GLY A 333 -9.83 29.43 -10.29
N LYS A 334 -9.49 28.54 -11.23
CA LYS A 334 -8.12 28.17 -11.61
C LYS A 334 -7.52 29.12 -12.66
N GLY A 335 -6.19 29.25 -12.66
CA GLY A 335 -5.43 30.00 -13.67
C GLY A 335 -4.99 31.41 -13.26
N CYS A 336 -5.27 31.83 -12.02
CA CYS A 336 -4.83 33.12 -11.46
C CYS A 336 -3.94 32.96 -10.21
N GLU A 337 -3.61 31.72 -9.82
CA GLU A 337 -2.99 31.42 -8.54
C GLU A 337 -1.59 32.04 -8.32
N THR A 338 -1.40 32.64 -7.14
CA THR A 338 -0.11 33.17 -6.70
C THR A 338 0.66 32.05 -5.98
N VAL A 339 1.55 31.34 -6.69
CA VAL A 339 2.29 30.19 -6.13
C VAL A 339 3.79 30.45 -5.98
N ARG A 340 4.43 29.76 -5.02
CA ARG A 340 5.90 29.73 -4.87
C ARG A 340 6.46 28.35 -5.22
N ALA A 341 7.74 28.29 -5.60
CA ALA A 341 8.42 27.01 -5.80
C ALA A 341 8.34 26.15 -4.52
N GLY A 342 8.05 24.86 -4.68
CA GLY A 342 7.91 23.94 -3.56
C GLY A 342 6.60 24.05 -2.76
N TYR A 343 5.61 24.86 -3.13
CA TYR A 343 4.41 25.06 -2.29
C TYR A 343 3.55 23.80 -2.00
N LYS A 344 3.86 22.65 -2.58
CA LYS A 344 3.25 21.33 -2.32
C LYS A 344 4.24 20.34 -1.66
N ASP A 345 5.31 20.84 -1.06
CA ASP A 345 6.24 20.08 -0.22
C ASP A 345 5.69 19.86 1.19
N GLU A 346 6.37 19.03 1.98
CA GLU A 346 6.04 18.72 3.38
C GLU A 346 6.08 19.96 4.31
N GLN A 347 6.71 21.06 3.88
CA GLN A 347 6.74 22.30 4.67
C GLN A 347 5.47 23.13 4.49
N THR A 348 4.74 22.92 3.39
CA THR A 348 3.68 23.82 2.93
C THR A 348 2.35 23.12 2.70
N LEU A 349 2.36 21.89 2.20
CA LEU A 349 1.17 21.04 2.06
C LEU A 349 0.77 20.49 3.43
N VAL A 350 -0.43 20.84 3.87
CA VAL A 350 -1.05 20.23 5.05
C VAL A 350 -1.98 19.11 4.57
N THR A 351 -1.65 17.89 4.98
CA THR A 351 -2.47 16.68 4.81
C THR A 351 -3.78 16.83 5.59
N GLY A 352 -4.88 16.38 5.01
CA GLY A 352 -6.17 16.32 5.69
C GLY A 352 -6.47 14.95 6.27
N GLU A 353 -7.61 14.84 6.95
CA GLU A 353 -7.98 13.66 7.74
C GLU A 353 -8.99 12.73 7.05
N ALA A 354 -9.20 12.85 5.73
CA ALA A 354 -10.16 12.01 5.01
C ALA A 354 -10.00 10.51 5.29
N PRO A 355 -11.08 9.77 5.58
CA PRO A 355 -11.01 8.33 5.78
C PRO A 355 -10.57 7.68 4.47
N ILE A 356 -9.73 6.65 4.55
CA ILE A 356 -9.33 5.89 3.36
C ILE A 356 -10.54 5.03 2.93
N PRO A 357 -10.94 5.03 1.64
CA PRO A 357 -11.93 4.07 1.15
C PRO A 357 -11.41 2.64 1.36
N SER A 358 -12.19 1.80 2.06
CA SER A 358 -11.96 0.36 2.07
C SER A 358 -11.88 -0.15 0.64
N PRO A 359 -10.89 -0.99 0.28
CA PRO A 359 -10.90 -1.68 -1.01
C PRO A 359 -12.21 -2.45 -1.19
N PRO A 360 -12.72 -2.61 -2.41
CA PRO A 360 -13.87 -3.45 -2.66
C PRO A 360 -13.48 -4.89 -2.36
N SER A 361 -14.30 -5.59 -1.58
CA SER A 361 -14.08 -7.02 -1.37
C SER A 361 -14.12 -7.75 -2.70
N SER A 362 -13.17 -8.68 -2.90
CA SER A 362 -13.20 -9.59 -4.04
C SER A 362 -14.40 -10.54 -4.01
N GLY A 363 -15.04 -10.68 -2.84
CA GLY A 363 -16.03 -11.72 -2.54
C GLY A 363 -15.43 -13.12 -2.40
N VAL A 364 -14.12 -13.29 -2.62
CA VAL A 364 -13.42 -14.57 -2.57
C VAL A 364 -12.68 -14.69 -1.24
N ALA A 365 -12.98 -15.75 -0.50
CA ALA A 365 -12.30 -16.07 0.75
C ALA A 365 -10.84 -16.48 0.49
N GLN A 366 -9.93 -15.64 0.98
CA GLN A 366 -8.48 -15.88 0.99
C GLN A 366 -8.03 -16.07 2.45
N ASN A 367 -6.98 -16.85 2.68
CA ASN A 367 -6.32 -16.95 3.98
C ASN A 367 -5.06 -16.06 3.96
N LEU A 368 -4.66 -15.53 5.12
CA LEU A 368 -3.42 -14.78 5.32
C LEU A 368 -2.60 -15.41 6.45
N THR A 369 -1.40 -15.88 6.11
CA THR A 369 -0.35 -16.12 7.10
C THR A 369 0.39 -14.81 7.37
N ILE A 370 0.38 -14.36 8.63
CA ILE A 370 1.15 -13.20 9.09
C ILE A 370 2.54 -13.67 9.55
N PHE A 371 2.62 -14.81 10.24
CA PHE A 371 3.87 -15.40 10.71
C PHE A 371 3.68 -16.87 11.15
N ASP A 372 4.47 -17.79 10.63
CA ASP A 372 4.43 -19.25 10.93
C ASP A 372 5.84 -19.84 11.14
N GLY A 373 6.79 -18.98 11.51
CA GLY A 373 8.24 -19.24 11.47
C GLY A 373 8.94 -18.28 10.52
N THR A 374 8.31 -17.93 9.38
CA THR A 374 8.86 -16.97 8.42
C THR A 374 8.21 -15.59 8.54
N PRO A 375 9.00 -14.49 8.60
CA PRO A 375 8.49 -13.13 8.55
C PRO A 375 7.78 -12.79 7.23
N ASN A 376 6.47 -12.49 7.28
CA ASN A 376 5.78 -11.89 6.16
C ASN A 376 6.27 -10.43 5.96
N PRO A 377 6.94 -10.09 4.84
CA PRO A 377 7.52 -8.75 4.64
C PRO A 377 6.46 -7.66 4.51
N ASN A 378 5.21 -8.03 4.20
CA ASN A 378 4.08 -7.10 4.09
C ASN A 378 3.34 -6.88 5.42
N TRP A 379 3.66 -7.70 6.44
CA TRP A 379 3.12 -7.65 7.80
C TRP A 379 4.24 -7.74 8.86
N PRO A 380 5.25 -6.85 8.84
CA PRO A 380 6.34 -6.84 9.83
C PRO A 380 5.83 -6.74 11.27
N ALA A 381 6.55 -7.40 12.18
CA ALA A 381 6.37 -7.21 13.62
C ALA A 381 6.73 -5.77 14.05
N TRP A 382 5.93 -5.21 14.95
CA TRP A 382 5.89 -3.77 15.23
C TRP A 382 5.64 -3.46 16.71
N ASP A 383 6.23 -2.34 17.15
CA ASP A 383 6.05 -1.67 18.44
C ASP A 383 5.51 -0.26 18.14
N CYS A 384 4.35 0.11 18.72
CA CYS A 384 3.68 1.37 18.41
C CYS A 384 4.50 2.63 18.68
N CYS A 385 5.46 2.51 19.59
CA CYS A 385 5.89 3.60 20.45
C CYS A 385 7.42 3.63 20.59
N ALA A 386 8.13 2.83 19.80
CA ALA A 386 9.58 2.67 19.76
C ALA A 386 10.20 2.37 21.15
N GLY A 387 9.44 1.71 22.03
CA GLY A 387 9.88 1.33 23.38
C GLY A 387 10.77 0.08 23.39
N SER A 388 10.59 -0.78 22.39
CA SER A 388 11.33 -2.00 22.12
C SER A 388 11.51 -2.20 20.61
N VAL A 389 12.26 -3.24 20.23
CA VAL A 389 12.33 -3.74 18.86
C VAL A 389 11.95 -5.22 18.92
N PRO A 390 10.85 -5.66 18.27
CA PRO A 390 10.51 -7.07 18.16
C PRO A 390 11.67 -7.86 17.54
N ALA A 391 12.01 -9.01 18.11
CA ALA A 391 13.16 -9.80 17.69
C ALA A 391 12.73 -11.22 17.30
N LEU A 392 13.30 -11.75 16.21
CA LEU A 392 13.23 -13.18 15.93
C LEU A 392 14.18 -13.91 16.89
N VAL A 393 13.67 -14.94 17.55
CA VAL A 393 14.41 -15.74 18.52
C VAL A 393 14.07 -17.20 18.29
N ALA A 394 15.09 -18.05 18.16
CA ALA A 394 14.89 -19.49 18.06
C ALA A 394 14.30 -20.09 19.35
N ASP A 395 13.18 -20.80 19.20
CA ASP A 395 12.58 -21.71 20.18
C ASP A 395 12.89 -23.17 19.79
N ALA A 396 13.27 -23.99 20.78
CA ALA A 396 13.79 -25.32 20.54
C ALA A 396 12.77 -26.31 19.95
N ASP A 397 11.47 -26.06 20.17
CA ASP A 397 10.38 -26.94 19.71
C ASP A 397 9.63 -26.37 18.49
N ARG A 398 9.87 -25.10 18.11
CA ARG A 398 9.07 -24.35 17.10
C ARG A 398 9.87 -23.66 16.00
N GLY A 399 11.20 -23.55 16.09
CA GLY A 399 11.98 -22.77 15.14
C GLY A 399 11.99 -21.29 15.52
N ASP A 400 12.05 -20.38 14.55
CA ASP A 400 12.05 -18.94 14.85
C ASP A 400 10.66 -18.47 15.32
N VAL A 401 10.64 -17.67 16.39
CA VAL A 401 9.42 -17.04 16.91
C VAL A 401 9.67 -15.56 17.20
N TYR A 402 8.63 -14.73 17.13
CA TYR A 402 8.76 -13.30 17.47
C TYR A 402 8.68 -13.08 18.98
N GLU A 403 9.77 -12.62 19.59
CA GLU A 403 9.84 -12.18 20.98
C GLU A 403 9.58 -10.67 21.10
N PHE A 404 8.62 -10.33 21.96
CA PHE A 404 8.18 -8.97 22.26
C PHE A 404 8.47 -8.61 23.73
N LEU A 405 8.89 -7.37 23.96
CA LEU A 405 9.28 -6.83 25.26
C LEU A 405 8.41 -5.62 25.62
N VAL A 406 7.79 -5.62 26.80
CA VAL A 406 7.15 -4.41 27.34
C VAL A 406 8.02 -3.83 28.44
N GLY A 407 8.69 -2.73 28.10
CA GLY A 407 9.57 -1.99 29.01
C GLY A 407 8.83 -1.08 30.00
N PRO A 408 9.55 -0.15 30.66
CA PRO A 408 8.97 0.84 31.57
C PRO A 408 8.25 1.99 30.86
N GLN A 409 8.42 2.13 29.54
CA GLN A 409 7.55 2.95 28.70
C GLN A 409 6.40 2.05 28.22
N PRO A 410 5.13 2.45 28.40
CA PRO A 410 3.99 1.72 27.86
C PRO A 410 4.10 1.60 26.34
N THR A 411 3.89 0.38 25.82
CA THR A 411 3.82 0.12 24.39
C THR A 411 2.78 -0.97 24.11
N VAL A 412 2.34 -1.02 22.86
CA VAL A 412 1.51 -2.05 22.26
C VAL A 412 2.31 -2.65 21.11
N ASN A 413 2.37 -3.99 21.06
CA ASN A 413 3.09 -4.71 20.02
C ASN A 413 2.16 -5.61 19.21
N GLY A 414 2.61 -5.96 18.01
CA GLY A 414 1.85 -6.79 17.09
C GLY A 414 2.51 -6.87 15.71
N PHE A 415 1.68 -6.93 14.68
CA PHE A 415 2.05 -6.97 13.27
C PHE A 415 1.23 -5.91 12.52
N VAL A 416 1.84 -5.24 11.53
CA VAL A 416 1.24 -4.08 10.83
C VAL A 416 1.50 -4.13 9.34
N SER A 417 0.51 -3.77 8.52
CA SER A 417 0.64 -3.68 7.06
C SER A 417 0.48 -2.25 6.50
N ARG A 418 0.46 -1.24 7.37
CA ARG A 418 0.41 0.18 7.00
C ARG A 418 1.72 0.65 6.37
N SER A 419 1.63 1.44 5.31
CA SER A 419 2.78 1.92 4.50
C SER A 419 3.83 2.72 5.28
N ALA A 420 3.48 3.31 6.42
CA ALA A 420 4.42 4.02 7.28
C ALA A 420 5.42 3.10 8.01
N PHE A 421 5.11 1.80 8.12
CA PHE A 421 5.88 0.82 8.89
C PHE A 421 6.38 -0.37 8.05
N VAL A 422 5.91 -0.51 6.81
CA VAL A 422 6.39 -1.52 5.86
C VAL A 422 7.55 -0.97 5.03
N THR A 423 8.71 -1.64 5.10
CA THR A 423 9.90 -1.31 4.32
C THR A 423 10.16 -2.34 3.22
N ALA A 424 10.77 -1.92 2.11
CA ALA A 424 11.15 -2.82 1.01
C ALA A 424 11.98 -4.03 1.54
N PRO A 425 11.72 -5.27 1.04
CA PRO A 425 10.89 -5.61 -0.12
C PRO A 425 9.36 -5.60 0.13
N GLY A 426 8.91 -5.38 1.36
CA GLY A 426 7.50 -5.35 1.71
C GLY A 426 6.70 -4.24 1.03
N VAL A 427 5.41 -4.49 0.82
CA VAL A 427 4.40 -3.56 0.31
C VAL A 427 3.21 -3.53 1.27
N ALA A 428 2.64 -2.34 1.48
CA ALA A 428 1.48 -2.17 2.35
C ALA A 428 0.28 -3.03 1.88
N SER A 429 -0.25 -3.87 2.76
CA SER A 429 -1.30 -4.86 2.43
C SER A 429 -2.39 -4.97 3.51
N PRO A 430 -3.29 -3.98 3.64
CA PRO A 430 -4.53 -4.16 4.37
C PRO A 430 -5.29 -5.37 3.83
N PHE A 431 -5.77 -6.23 4.73
CA PHE A 431 -6.33 -7.53 4.40
C PHE A 431 -7.87 -7.52 4.47
N ASP A 432 -8.51 -8.00 3.41
CA ASP A 432 -9.96 -8.19 3.36
C ASP A 432 -10.34 -9.56 3.94
N ALA A 433 -10.72 -9.56 5.21
CA ALA A 433 -11.27 -10.72 5.91
C ALA A 433 -12.81 -10.79 5.79
N SER A 434 -13.48 -9.90 5.04
CA SER A 434 -14.95 -9.89 4.98
C SER A 434 -15.58 -11.13 4.33
N PRO A 435 -14.99 -11.78 3.30
CA PRO A 435 -15.51 -13.06 2.78
C PRO A 435 -15.33 -14.24 3.74
N LEU A 436 -14.43 -14.11 4.73
CA LEU A 436 -14.18 -15.14 5.73
C LEU A 436 -15.17 -15.10 6.91
N ILE A 437 -16.05 -14.08 7.01
CA ILE A 437 -16.80 -13.76 8.25
C ILE A 437 -17.54 -14.96 8.90
N GLU A 438 -18.11 -15.86 8.09
CA GLU A 438 -18.92 -16.98 8.59
C GLU A 438 -18.08 -18.10 9.26
N ASN A 439 -16.88 -18.37 8.76
CA ASN A 439 -16.09 -19.57 9.13
C ASN A 439 -14.64 -19.26 9.53
N GLY A 440 -14.18 -18.03 9.36
CA GLY A 440 -12.82 -17.60 9.62
C GLY A 440 -12.57 -17.08 11.02
N SER A 441 -11.30 -17.08 11.40
CA SER A 441 -10.80 -16.60 12.67
C SER A 441 -9.41 -15.98 12.52
N ILE A 442 -9.07 -15.08 13.43
CA ILE A 442 -7.66 -14.76 13.69
C ILE A 442 -7.16 -15.73 14.76
N SER A 443 -6.06 -16.42 14.51
CA SER A 443 -5.44 -17.33 15.48
C SER A 443 -3.95 -17.04 15.63
N PHE A 444 -3.42 -17.31 16.82
CA PHE A 444 -1.99 -17.27 17.11
C PHE A 444 -1.64 -18.18 18.29
N ASP A 445 -0.41 -18.65 18.33
CA ASP A 445 0.20 -19.27 19.51
C ASP A 445 1.02 -18.23 20.28
N MET A 446 1.02 -18.33 21.61
CA MET A 446 1.76 -17.40 22.48
C MET A 446 2.36 -18.12 23.70
N GLN A 447 3.59 -17.76 24.06
CA GLN A 447 4.23 -18.14 25.33
C GLN A 447 4.66 -16.90 26.12
N VAL A 448 4.24 -16.78 27.38
CA VAL A 448 4.75 -15.76 28.30
C VAL A 448 6.07 -16.24 28.91
N VAL A 449 7.20 -15.64 28.51
CA VAL A 449 8.53 -15.92 29.08
C VAL A 449 8.68 -15.25 30.44
N SER A 450 8.24 -13.99 30.56
CA SER A 450 8.21 -13.21 31.80
C SER A 450 6.84 -12.53 31.92
N ALA A 451 6.19 -12.67 33.08
CA ALA A 451 4.92 -12.00 33.34
C ALA A 451 5.13 -10.49 33.63
N PRO A 452 4.12 -9.64 33.40
CA PRO A 452 4.15 -8.25 33.83
C PRO A 452 4.47 -8.10 35.33
N SER A 453 5.22 -7.07 35.69
CA SER A 453 5.54 -6.76 37.11
C SER A 453 4.28 -6.47 37.95
N ASN A 454 3.18 -6.08 37.29
CA ASN A 454 1.87 -5.94 37.90
C ASN A 454 1.05 -7.23 37.67
N PRO A 455 0.82 -8.07 38.72
CA PRO A 455 0.08 -9.33 38.57
C PRO A 455 -1.43 -9.16 38.33
N ALA A 456 -1.94 -7.92 38.33
CA ALA A 456 -3.32 -7.59 37.94
C ALA A 456 -3.43 -7.13 36.47
N SER A 457 -2.31 -7.09 35.73
CA SER A 457 -2.31 -6.80 34.29
C SER A 457 -3.14 -7.85 33.53
N SER A 458 -4.09 -7.38 32.74
CA SER A 458 -4.88 -8.24 31.85
C SER A 458 -4.25 -8.27 30.46
N TRP A 459 -4.23 -9.43 29.82
CA TRP A 459 -3.76 -9.54 28.43
C TRP A 459 -4.90 -9.20 27.47
N MET A 460 -4.58 -8.38 26.48
CA MET A 460 -5.49 -7.82 25.49
C MET A 460 -5.10 -8.30 24.09
N PHE A 461 -6.11 -8.54 23.28
CA PHE A 461 -6.03 -8.73 21.84
C PHE A 461 -6.74 -7.56 21.18
N LYS A 462 -6.05 -6.83 20.30
CA LYS A 462 -6.64 -5.70 19.55
C LYS A 462 -6.37 -5.88 18.06
N VAL A 463 -7.38 -5.58 17.26
CA VAL A 463 -7.30 -5.59 15.80
C VAL A 463 -7.78 -4.24 15.30
N GLU A 464 -7.05 -3.64 14.36
CA GLU A 464 -7.41 -2.36 13.73
C GLU A 464 -7.63 -2.56 12.23
N SER A 465 -8.46 -1.70 11.66
CA SER A 465 -8.75 -1.63 10.24
C SER A 465 -8.82 -0.18 9.78
N ASN A 466 -8.45 0.06 8.52
CA ASN A 466 -8.48 1.37 7.87
C ASN A 466 -7.82 2.49 8.70
N GLU A 467 -6.52 2.39 8.99
CA GLU A 467 -5.75 3.37 9.79
C GLU A 467 -6.39 3.67 11.18
N ASN A 468 -6.84 2.61 11.89
CA ASN A 468 -7.49 2.70 13.22
C ASN A 468 -8.80 3.49 13.21
N THR A 469 -9.46 3.65 12.06
CA THR A 469 -10.82 4.23 11.99
C THR A 469 -11.88 3.28 12.55
N THR A 470 -11.63 1.97 12.51
CA THR A 470 -12.38 0.96 13.26
C THR A 470 -11.43 0.00 13.97
N PHE A 471 -11.87 -0.58 15.09
CA PHE A 471 -11.09 -1.55 15.84
C PHE A 471 -11.98 -2.46 16.69
N ALA A 472 -11.47 -3.64 17.03
CA ALA A 472 -11.98 -4.48 18.11
C ALA A 472 -10.88 -4.66 19.16
N GLU A 473 -11.19 -4.44 20.43
CA GLU A 473 -10.27 -4.67 21.56
C GLU A 473 -10.97 -5.57 22.59
N LEU A 474 -10.38 -6.75 22.86
CA LEU A 474 -10.96 -7.79 23.68
C LEU A 474 -9.92 -8.37 24.66
N PRO A 475 -10.29 -8.77 25.89
CA PRO A 475 -9.41 -9.54 26.76
C PRO A 475 -9.08 -10.90 26.12
N ILE A 476 -7.83 -11.37 26.24
CA ILE A 476 -7.38 -12.60 25.56
C ILE A 476 -8.19 -13.85 25.96
N THR A 477 -8.78 -13.82 27.16
CA THR A 477 -9.68 -14.86 27.71
C THR A 477 -11.06 -14.92 27.03
N THR A 478 -11.32 -14.09 26.01
CA THR A 478 -12.54 -14.15 25.17
C THR A 478 -12.37 -15.00 23.91
N SER A 479 -11.14 -15.46 23.64
CA SER A 479 -10.83 -16.53 22.67
C SER A 479 -11.65 -17.80 22.92
N ILE A 480 -11.75 -18.67 21.90
CA ILE A 480 -12.46 -19.95 21.97
C ILE A 480 -11.94 -20.83 23.11
N GLU A 481 -10.63 -20.80 23.34
CA GLU A 481 -9.92 -21.56 24.38
C GLU A 481 -10.26 -21.04 25.78
N GLY A 482 -10.61 -19.75 25.92
CA GLY A 482 -11.11 -19.15 27.16
C GLY A 482 -10.11 -19.11 28.33
N VAL A 483 -8.82 -19.30 28.04
CA VAL A 483 -7.73 -19.40 29.03
C VAL A 483 -6.95 -18.09 29.15
N ALA A 484 -6.29 -17.90 30.29
CA ALA A 484 -5.31 -16.83 30.48
C ALA A 484 -3.89 -17.36 30.21
N PRO A 485 -2.93 -16.51 29.79
CA PRO A 485 -1.55 -16.93 29.60
C PRO A 485 -0.86 -17.41 30.88
N VAL A 486 -0.12 -18.51 30.77
CA VAL A 486 0.64 -19.16 31.85
C VAL A 486 2.13 -19.05 31.55
N THR A 487 2.90 -18.49 32.47
CA THR A 487 4.35 -18.29 32.28
C THR A 487 5.07 -19.62 32.00
N GLY A 488 5.84 -19.67 30.92
CA GLY A 488 6.59 -20.83 30.45
C GLY A 488 5.78 -21.89 29.70
N GLN A 489 4.52 -21.61 29.31
CA GLN A 489 3.71 -22.51 28.50
C GLN A 489 3.29 -21.85 27.19
N TRP A 490 3.40 -22.58 26.08
CA TRP A 490 2.77 -22.22 24.81
C TRP A 490 1.27 -22.51 24.88
N GLN A 491 0.45 -21.56 24.46
CA GLN A 491 -1.01 -21.65 24.40
C GLN A 491 -1.51 -21.02 23.10
N SER A 492 -2.49 -21.68 22.47
CA SER A 492 -3.20 -21.18 21.29
C SER A 492 -4.37 -20.28 21.68
N TYR A 493 -4.65 -19.28 20.85
CA TYR A 493 -5.75 -18.35 21.01
C TYR A 493 -6.44 -18.11 19.68
N THR A 494 -7.75 -18.35 19.62
CA THR A 494 -8.56 -18.26 18.40
C THR A 494 -9.73 -17.29 18.61
N PHE A 495 -9.88 -16.31 17.71
CA PHE A 495 -10.93 -15.29 17.71
C PHE A 495 -11.75 -15.34 16.41
N PRO A 496 -13.03 -15.75 16.44
CA PRO A 496 -13.90 -15.75 15.26
C PRO A 496 -14.04 -14.35 14.66
N LEU A 497 -14.00 -14.21 13.33
CA LEU A 497 -14.11 -12.92 12.67
C LEU A 497 -15.47 -12.24 12.93
N GLN A 498 -16.56 -13.01 13.00
CA GLN A 498 -17.87 -12.50 13.44
C GLN A 498 -17.83 -11.84 14.82
N MET A 499 -17.03 -12.36 15.77
CA MET A 499 -16.90 -11.78 17.11
C MET A 499 -16.20 -10.41 17.07
N LEU A 500 -15.23 -10.25 16.17
CA LEU A 500 -14.51 -8.99 15.98
C LEU A 500 -15.40 -7.95 15.25
N ALA A 501 -16.17 -8.39 14.26
CA ALA A 501 -17.17 -7.56 13.59
C ALA A 501 -18.26 -7.08 14.57
N ASP A 502 -18.79 -7.97 15.42
CA ASP A 502 -19.76 -7.63 16.48
C ASP A 502 -19.18 -6.65 17.52
N ALA A 503 -17.85 -6.65 17.70
CA ALA A 503 -17.12 -5.72 18.55
C ALA A 503 -16.80 -4.36 17.88
N GLY A 504 -17.12 -4.19 16.59
CA GLY A 504 -17.00 -2.91 15.88
C GLY A 504 -15.86 -2.81 14.85
N LEU A 505 -15.19 -3.92 14.51
CA LEU A 505 -14.16 -3.97 13.47
C LEU A 505 -14.75 -4.04 12.06
N ASP A 506 -14.28 -3.19 11.13
CA ASP A 506 -14.47 -3.40 9.70
C ASP A 506 -13.51 -4.49 9.18
N LEU A 507 -14.06 -5.61 8.72
CA LEU A 507 -13.27 -6.74 8.22
C LEU A 507 -12.66 -6.50 6.82
N SER A 508 -13.07 -5.46 6.09
CA SER A 508 -12.67 -5.26 4.69
C SER A 508 -11.24 -4.75 4.47
N ALA A 509 -10.57 -4.29 5.53
CA ALA A 509 -9.23 -3.68 5.45
C ALA A 509 -8.46 -3.76 6.78
N ILE A 510 -8.39 -4.95 7.37
CA ILE A 510 -7.61 -5.19 8.60
C ILE A 510 -6.14 -4.85 8.33
N ASP A 511 -5.54 -3.98 9.13
CA ASP A 511 -4.19 -3.44 8.88
C ASP A 511 -3.23 -3.53 10.09
N VAL A 512 -3.73 -3.93 11.26
CA VAL A 512 -2.90 -4.26 12.44
C VAL A 512 -3.53 -5.38 13.27
N VAL A 513 -2.71 -6.32 13.74
CA VAL A 513 -3.07 -7.34 14.75
C VAL A 513 -2.12 -7.21 15.95
N MET A 514 -2.65 -6.98 17.15
CA MET A 514 -1.88 -6.67 18.37
C MET A 514 -2.20 -7.61 19.53
N ILE A 515 -1.16 -7.99 20.26
CA ILE A 515 -1.22 -8.86 21.44
C ILE A 515 -0.36 -8.19 22.51
N PHE A 516 -0.94 -7.77 23.63
CA PHE A 516 -0.23 -6.95 24.62
C PHE A 516 -0.86 -7.02 26.03
N PRO A 517 -0.08 -6.85 27.10
CA PRO A 517 -0.61 -6.57 28.42
C PRO A 517 -1.24 -5.16 28.46
N ALA A 518 -2.34 -5.00 29.19
CA ALA A 518 -3.12 -3.76 29.22
C ALA A 518 -2.26 -2.51 29.50
N TRP A 519 -2.60 -1.41 28.83
CA TRP A 519 -1.82 -0.17 28.81
C TRP A 519 -1.35 0.27 30.22
N ASP A 520 -0.09 0.70 30.31
CA ASP A 520 0.60 1.13 31.54
C ASP A 520 0.74 0.05 32.65
N THR A 521 0.32 -1.20 32.40
CA THR A 521 0.45 -2.31 33.38
C THR A 521 1.47 -3.38 32.99
N GLY A 522 1.98 -3.35 31.75
CA GLY A 522 2.78 -4.41 31.15
C GLY A 522 4.26 -4.51 31.51
N ASN A 523 4.83 -3.50 32.19
CA ASN A 523 6.29 -3.39 32.40
C ASN A 523 6.94 -4.68 32.96
N GLY A 524 7.95 -5.19 32.26
CA GLY A 524 8.66 -6.43 32.58
C GLY A 524 8.10 -7.69 31.91
N ALA A 525 7.04 -7.56 31.10
CA ALA A 525 6.55 -8.66 30.29
C ALA A 525 7.50 -8.97 29.13
N ILE A 526 7.77 -10.26 28.94
CA ILE A 526 8.45 -10.82 27.76
C ILE A 526 7.59 -11.98 27.29
N TYR A 527 7.25 -12.01 26.01
CA TYR A 527 6.40 -13.03 25.44
C TYR A 527 6.78 -13.30 23.99
N ARG A 528 6.53 -14.53 23.55
CA ARG A 528 6.79 -15.02 22.20
C ARG A 528 5.46 -15.29 21.51
N VAL A 529 5.41 -15.05 20.21
CA VAL A 529 4.24 -15.27 19.36
C VAL A 529 4.66 -16.03 18.11
N ASP A 530 3.79 -16.95 17.70
CA ASP A 530 3.99 -17.91 16.59
C ASP A 530 2.62 -18.23 15.93
N ASN A 531 2.61 -18.86 14.74
CA ASN A 531 1.40 -19.29 14.00
C ASN A 531 0.29 -18.23 13.88
N VAL A 532 0.67 -16.97 13.62
CA VAL A 532 -0.24 -15.83 13.46
C VAL A 532 -0.86 -15.86 12.05
N GLN A 533 -2.18 -16.00 11.98
CA GLN A 533 -2.91 -16.07 10.72
C GLN A 533 -4.33 -15.49 10.84
N ILE A 534 -4.87 -15.05 9.70
CA ILE A 534 -6.30 -14.75 9.50
C ILE A 534 -6.81 -15.75 8.46
N ALA A 535 -7.54 -16.77 8.90
CA ALA A 535 -7.85 -17.91 8.06
C ALA A 535 -9.20 -18.56 8.40
N GLN A 536 -9.81 -19.21 7.41
CA GLN A 536 -10.82 -20.24 7.65
C GLN A 536 -10.19 -21.64 7.58
N PRO A 537 -10.74 -22.65 8.30
CA PRO A 537 -10.30 -24.03 8.20
C PRO A 537 -10.31 -24.51 6.75
N ALA A 538 -9.26 -25.20 6.32
CA ALA A 538 -9.07 -25.60 4.93
C ALA A 538 -10.28 -26.37 4.36
N THR A 539 -11.06 -25.71 3.50
CA THR A 539 -11.93 -26.37 2.53
C THR A 539 -11.08 -27.00 1.43
N ALA A 540 -11.49 -28.16 0.93
CA ALA A 540 -10.77 -28.85 -0.13
C ALA A 540 -10.62 -27.94 -1.35
N SER A 541 -9.38 -27.70 -1.81
CA SER A 541 -9.13 -27.01 -3.08
C SER A 541 -9.80 -27.79 -4.21
N PRO A 542 -10.55 -27.14 -5.11
CA PRO A 542 -11.14 -27.85 -6.25
C PRO A 542 -10.04 -28.32 -7.21
N GLU A 543 -10.23 -29.50 -7.78
CA GLU A 543 -9.35 -30.07 -8.81
C GLU A 543 -10.21 -30.51 -10.00
N LEU A 544 -9.74 -30.19 -11.21
CA LEU A 544 -10.25 -30.72 -12.47
C LEU A 544 -9.15 -31.52 -13.16
N VAL A 545 -9.36 -32.83 -13.26
CA VAL A 545 -8.60 -33.68 -14.19
C VAL A 545 -9.35 -33.74 -15.52
N ILE A 546 -8.74 -33.20 -16.57
CA ILE A 546 -9.27 -33.20 -17.94
C ILE A 546 -8.83 -34.47 -18.67
N PHE A 547 -7.56 -34.85 -18.52
CA PHE A 547 -6.98 -36.02 -19.17
C PHE A 547 -5.77 -36.54 -18.37
N THR A 548 -5.72 -37.83 -18.09
CA THR A 548 -4.51 -38.57 -17.65
C THR A 548 -4.46 -39.86 -18.46
N ASP A 549 -4.65 -41.04 -17.87
CA ASP A 549 -4.77 -42.33 -18.57
C ASP A 549 -6.13 -42.52 -19.32
N GLY A 550 -6.69 -41.44 -19.88
CA GLY A 550 -7.97 -41.42 -20.59
C GLY A 550 -8.75 -40.12 -20.39
N GLN A 551 -9.70 -39.87 -21.30
CA GLN A 551 -10.48 -38.63 -21.31
C GLN A 551 -11.49 -38.53 -20.16
N ASN A 552 -11.59 -37.35 -19.56
CA ASN A 552 -12.76 -36.98 -18.79
C ASN A 552 -13.96 -36.83 -19.74
N LEU A 553 -15.00 -37.66 -19.55
CA LEU A 553 -16.18 -37.66 -20.42
C LEU A 553 -17.03 -36.37 -20.34
N ALA A 554 -16.81 -35.51 -19.33
CA ALA A 554 -17.38 -34.16 -19.28
C ALA A 554 -16.56 -33.15 -20.12
N TRP A 555 -15.30 -33.45 -20.42
CA TRP A 555 -14.38 -32.64 -21.23
C TRP A 555 -13.88 -33.45 -22.44
N PRO A 556 -14.78 -33.87 -23.35
CA PRO A 556 -14.42 -34.73 -24.48
C PRO A 556 -13.42 -34.06 -25.43
N LEU A 557 -12.61 -34.91 -26.08
CA LEU A 557 -11.70 -34.52 -27.16
C LEU A 557 -12.45 -33.79 -28.29
N TRP A 558 -11.89 -32.68 -28.75
CA TRP A 558 -12.57 -31.72 -29.62
C TRP A 558 -11.67 -31.14 -30.73
N ASP A 559 -12.27 -30.98 -31.91
CA ASP A 559 -11.79 -30.21 -33.06
C ASP A 559 -12.84 -29.12 -33.33
N CYS A 560 -12.44 -27.84 -33.33
CA CYS A 560 -13.35 -26.71 -33.54
C CYS A 560 -14.19 -26.77 -34.79
N CYS A 561 -13.65 -27.44 -35.80
CA CYS A 561 -13.91 -27.18 -37.20
C CYS A 561 -14.18 -28.48 -37.97
N GLY A 562 -14.07 -29.64 -37.31
CA GLY A 562 -14.43 -30.97 -37.79
C GLY A 562 -13.54 -31.48 -38.93
N GLY A 563 -12.27 -31.08 -38.94
CA GLY A 563 -11.29 -31.44 -39.97
C GLY A 563 -10.70 -32.83 -39.77
N THR A 564 -10.45 -33.23 -38.52
CA THR A 564 -10.07 -34.60 -38.13
C THR A 564 -10.86 -35.03 -36.88
N THR A 565 -10.54 -36.18 -36.31
CA THR A 565 -11.14 -36.65 -35.06
C THR A 565 -9.98 -37.05 -34.15
N PRO A 566 -9.73 -36.32 -33.04
CA PRO A 566 -8.69 -36.71 -32.09
C PRO A 566 -9.02 -38.06 -31.45
N ILE A 567 -8.00 -38.79 -31.00
CA ILE A 567 -8.12 -40.17 -30.52
C ILE A 567 -7.24 -40.42 -29.30
N GLU A 568 -7.64 -41.38 -28.47
CA GLU A 568 -6.80 -41.91 -27.38
C GLU A 568 -5.80 -42.93 -27.96
N VAL A 569 -4.51 -42.76 -27.67
CA VAL A 569 -3.41 -43.60 -28.19
C VAL A 569 -2.44 -43.95 -27.07
N LEU A 570 -2.08 -45.23 -26.96
CA LEU A 570 -1.04 -45.70 -26.05
C LEU A 570 0.35 -45.21 -26.53
N ASP A 571 1.10 -44.51 -25.68
CA ASP A 571 2.44 -43.97 -26.02
C ASP A 571 3.56 -44.94 -25.62
N ASP A 572 3.89 -45.01 -24.32
CA ASP A 572 4.88 -45.92 -23.75
C ASP A 572 4.46 -46.44 -22.36
N GLU A 573 5.32 -47.19 -21.67
CA GLU A 573 5.01 -47.76 -20.34
C GLU A 573 4.98 -46.69 -19.22
N THR A 574 5.44 -45.47 -19.47
CA THR A 574 5.48 -44.37 -18.50
C THR A 574 4.28 -43.43 -18.64
N HIS A 575 3.89 -43.08 -19.87
CA HIS A 575 2.84 -42.09 -20.19
C HIS A 575 1.50 -42.73 -20.61
N GLY A 576 1.39 -44.06 -20.59
CA GLY A 576 0.12 -44.77 -20.72
C GLY A 576 -0.72 -44.35 -21.94
N LEU A 577 -2.00 -44.03 -21.69
CA LEU A 577 -2.93 -43.55 -22.72
C LEU A 577 -2.87 -42.03 -22.85
N THR A 578 -2.70 -41.53 -24.08
CA THR A 578 -2.50 -40.10 -24.40
C THR A 578 -3.52 -39.58 -25.41
N ALA A 579 -3.79 -38.28 -25.40
CA ALA A 579 -4.69 -37.63 -26.37
C ALA A 579 -3.93 -37.21 -27.63
N GLU A 580 -4.10 -37.94 -28.75
CA GLU A 580 -3.44 -37.62 -30.02
C GLU A 580 -4.32 -36.73 -30.92
N PHE A 581 -3.71 -35.62 -31.37
CA PHE A 581 -4.30 -34.60 -32.23
C PHE A 581 -3.55 -34.54 -33.56
N THR A 582 -4.28 -34.33 -34.67
CA THR A 582 -3.71 -34.26 -36.03
C THR A 582 -4.27 -33.06 -36.79
N ILE A 583 -3.39 -32.12 -37.14
CA ILE A 583 -3.75 -30.92 -37.91
C ILE A 583 -3.61 -31.22 -39.41
N GLY A 584 -4.74 -31.26 -40.11
CA GLY A 584 -4.81 -31.51 -41.54
C GLY A 584 -4.55 -30.27 -42.40
N ALA A 585 -4.84 -30.40 -43.70
CA ALA A 585 -4.74 -29.30 -44.67
C ALA A 585 -5.83 -28.22 -44.53
N THR A 586 -6.84 -28.46 -43.68
CA THR A 586 -7.81 -27.46 -43.25
C THR A 586 -7.38 -26.94 -41.88
N PRO A 587 -7.16 -25.63 -41.69
CA PRO A 587 -6.82 -25.06 -40.39
C PRO A 587 -7.89 -25.34 -39.34
N THR A 588 -7.44 -25.66 -38.12
CA THR A 588 -8.30 -25.99 -36.98
C THR A 588 -7.52 -25.76 -35.68
N VAL A 589 -8.24 -25.62 -34.57
CA VAL A 589 -7.74 -25.62 -33.19
C VAL A 589 -8.39 -26.78 -32.43
N MET A 590 -7.62 -27.42 -31.55
CA MET A 590 -8.01 -28.67 -30.91
C MET A 590 -7.69 -28.70 -29.42
N GLY A 591 -8.41 -29.54 -28.69
CA GLY A 591 -8.25 -29.74 -27.26
C GLY A 591 -9.47 -30.42 -26.65
N PHE A 592 -10.02 -29.82 -25.59
CA PHE A 592 -11.10 -30.37 -24.76
C PHE A 592 -12.20 -29.33 -24.57
N ASN A 593 -13.48 -29.73 -24.64
CA ASN A 593 -14.60 -28.79 -24.67
C ASN A 593 -15.86 -29.36 -23.97
N THR A 594 -16.31 -28.67 -22.91
CA THR A 594 -17.50 -29.06 -22.11
C THR A 594 -18.83 -28.63 -22.78
N ARG A 595 -18.81 -27.55 -23.59
CA ARG A 595 -19.99 -26.82 -24.11
C ARG A 595 -20.90 -27.66 -25.03
N LEU A 596 -20.38 -28.72 -25.64
CA LEU A 596 -21.09 -29.50 -26.66
C LEU A 596 -21.96 -30.65 -26.10
N LEU A 597 -21.93 -30.86 -24.79
CA LEU A 597 -22.71 -31.92 -24.13
C LEU A 597 -24.14 -31.44 -23.82
N ALA A 598 -25.12 -32.05 -24.49
CA ALA A 598 -26.54 -31.72 -24.33
C ALA A 598 -27.16 -32.07 -22.96
N ALA A 599 -26.34 -32.48 -21.98
CA ALA A 599 -26.74 -32.75 -20.60
C ALA A 599 -25.56 -32.55 -19.63
N ALA A 600 -25.60 -31.45 -18.86
CA ALA A 600 -24.91 -31.27 -17.58
C ALA A 600 -23.40 -31.51 -17.57
N ALA A 601 -22.66 -30.73 -18.35
CA ALA A 601 -21.25 -30.47 -18.10
C ALA A 601 -21.12 -28.96 -17.82
N GLU A 602 -21.15 -28.61 -16.53
CA GLU A 602 -21.02 -27.22 -16.07
C GLU A 602 -19.59 -26.72 -16.35
N PRO A 603 -19.39 -25.41 -16.56
CA PRO A 603 -18.07 -24.80 -16.52
C PRO A 603 -17.36 -25.09 -15.18
N PHE A 604 -16.03 -25.17 -15.21
CA PHE A 604 -15.22 -25.33 -14.01
C PHE A 604 -14.95 -23.98 -13.35
N ASP A 605 -15.34 -23.87 -12.08
CA ASP A 605 -15.05 -22.72 -11.23
C ASP A 605 -13.69 -22.91 -10.55
N ALA A 606 -12.69 -22.22 -11.10
CA ALA A 606 -11.33 -22.15 -10.56
C ALA A 606 -11.12 -20.91 -9.65
N SER A 607 -12.17 -20.22 -9.20
CA SER A 607 -12.01 -18.99 -8.38
C SER A 607 -11.26 -19.23 -7.08
N ALA A 608 -11.45 -20.40 -6.46
CA ALA A 608 -10.72 -20.83 -5.26
C ALA A 608 -9.25 -21.25 -5.53
N LEU A 609 -8.82 -21.21 -6.80
CA LEU A 609 -7.47 -21.51 -7.25
C LEU A 609 -6.69 -20.26 -7.72
N LEU A 610 -7.28 -19.05 -7.64
CA LEU A 610 -6.71 -17.84 -8.25
C LEU A 610 -5.24 -17.60 -7.91
N SER A 611 -4.87 -17.64 -6.61
CA SER A 611 -3.53 -17.31 -6.12
C SER A 611 -2.53 -18.46 -6.17
N GLU A 612 -2.99 -19.70 -5.99
CA GLU A 612 -2.12 -20.86 -5.77
C GLU A 612 -2.17 -21.88 -6.91
N GLY A 613 -3.24 -21.91 -7.70
CA GLY A 613 -3.47 -22.98 -8.67
C GLY A 613 -2.91 -22.72 -10.06
N VAL A 614 -2.83 -23.81 -10.82
CA VAL A 614 -2.24 -23.86 -12.15
C VAL A 614 -3.10 -24.67 -13.11
N VAL A 615 -3.02 -24.34 -14.41
CA VAL A 615 -3.25 -25.29 -15.49
C VAL A 615 -1.91 -25.96 -15.78
N GLN A 616 -1.87 -27.28 -15.80
CA GLN A 616 -0.70 -28.07 -16.18
C GLN A 616 -1.08 -29.13 -17.20
N PHE A 617 -0.18 -29.41 -18.15
CA PHE A 617 -0.29 -30.51 -19.09
C PHE A 617 1.06 -30.84 -19.72
N ASP A 618 1.22 -32.08 -20.16
CA ASP A 618 2.40 -32.54 -20.90
C ASP A 618 2.12 -32.52 -22.41
N VAL A 619 3.14 -32.18 -23.20
CA VAL A 619 3.07 -32.12 -24.67
C VAL A 619 4.20 -32.92 -25.30
N LYS A 620 3.89 -33.73 -26.33
CA LYS A 620 4.87 -34.40 -27.19
C LYS A 620 4.52 -34.27 -28.66
N VAL A 621 5.39 -33.60 -29.42
CA VAL A 621 5.23 -33.45 -30.87
C VAL A 621 5.77 -34.71 -31.57
N ILE A 622 4.87 -35.49 -32.17
CA ILE A 622 5.18 -36.72 -32.91
C ILE A 622 5.64 -36.40 -34.34
N THR A 623 5.05 -35.37 -34.95
CA THR A 623 5.45 -34.86 -36.26
C THR A 623 5.27 -33.34 -36.25
N ALA A 624 6.33 -32.60 -36.55
CA ALA A 624 6.27 -31.15 -36.65
C ALA A 624 5.41 -30.70 -37.85
N ALA A 625 4.88 -29.47 -37.78
CA ALA A 625 4.16 -28.86 -38.88
C ALA A 625 5.03 -28.77 -40.15
N ALA A 626 4.40 -28.81 -41.33
CA ALA A 626 5.10 -28.64 -42.60
C ALA A 626 5.73 -27.24 -42.77
N ASN A 627 5.25 -26.25 -42.00
CA ASN A 627 5.90 -24.95 -41.85
C ASN A 627 6.83 -24.98 -40.60
N PRO A 628 8.16 -24.84 -40.76
CA PRO A 628 9.09 -24.83 -39.63
C PRO A 628 8.99 -23.56 -38.76
N ASP A 629 8.38 -22.48 -39.26
CA ASP A 629 8.20 -21.21 -38.54
C ASP A 629 6.88 -21.18 -37.74
N SER A 630 6.23 -22.33 -37.53
CA SER A 630 4.96 -22.45 -36.81
C SER A 630 5.17 -22.44 -35.30
N SER A 631 4.81 -21.33 -34.62
CA SER A 631 4.77 -21.27 -33.15
C SER A 631 3.65 -22.12 -32.56
N TRP A 632 3.87 -22.67 -31.36
CA TRP A 632 2.82 -23.34 -30.59
C TRP A 632 2.10 -22.36 -29.66
N LEU A 633 0.79 -22.56 -29.53
CA LEU A 633 -0.10 -21.73 -28.72
C LEU A 633 -0.85 -22.59 -27.72
N PHE A 634 -0.99 -22.07 -26.51
CA PHE A 634 -1.94 -22.51 -25.50
C PHE A 634 -3.11 -21.52 -25.50
N LYS A 635 -4.35 -22.02 -25.53
CA LYS A 635 -5.55 -21.19 -25.43
C LYS A 635 -6.55 -21.80 -24.47
N ILE A 636 -7.11 -20.97 -23.62
CA ILE A 636 -8.13 -21.33 -22.64
C ILE A 636 -9.30 -20.35 -22.75
N GLU A 637 -10.52 -20.84 -22.63
CA GLU A 637 -11.73 -20.04 -22.75
C GLU A 637 -12.69 -20.33 -21.59
N ALA A 638 -13.54 -19.34 -21.31
CA ALA A 638 -14.52 -19.35 -20.24
C ALA A 638 -15.84 -18.70 -20.68
N ALA A 639 -16.89 -18.92 -19.89
CA ALA A 639 -18.20 -18.29 -20.02
C ALA A 639 -18.81 -18.38 -21.44
N GLY A 640 -18.72 -19.55 -22.09
CA GLY A 640 -19.23 -19.76 -23.45
C GLY A 640 -18.35 -19.17 -24.56
N GLY A 641 -17.20 -18.60 -24.22
CA GLY A 641 -16.27 -17.92 -25.14
C GLY A 641 -16.31 -16.39 -25.05
N ASP A 642 -17.09 -15.83 -24.11
CA ASP A 642 -17.11 -14.39 -23.82
C ASP A 642 -15.79 -13.91 -23.18
N SER A 643 -15.03 -14.83 -22.58
CA SER A 643 -13.67 -14.60 -22.09
C SER A 643 -12.71 -15.69 -22.63
N ALA A 644 -11.51 -15.28 -23.04
CA ALA A 644 -10.49 -16.18 -23.56
C ALA A 644 -9.09 -15.57 -23.45
N VAL A 645 -8.10 -16.42 -23.20
CA VAL A 645 -6.67 -16.06 -23.17
C VAL A 645 -5.90 -17.00 -24.10
N GLU A 646 -5.02 -16.44 -24.92
CA GLU A 646 -4.14 -17.14 -25.85
C GLU A 646 -2.70 -16.72 -25.59
N LEU A 647 -1.81 -17.68 -25.32
CA LEU A 647 -0.41 -17.49 -24.97
C LEU A 647 0.48 -18.34 -25.87
N ALA A 648 1.74 -17.92 -26.05
CA ALA A 648 2.76 -18.79 -26.61
C ALA A 648 2.97 -19.98 -25.66
N LEU A 649 3.03 -21.20 -26.20
CA LEU A 649 3.17 -22.41 -25.37
C LEU A 649 4.47 -22.37 -24.56
N SER A 650 5.56 -21.85 -25.15
CA SER A 650 6.84 -21.60 -24.49
C SER A 650 6.77 -20.73 -23.23
N ALA A 651 5.73 -19.92 -23.04
CA ALA A 651 5.56 -19.14 -21.79
C ALA A 651 5.28 -20.03 -20.56
N GLY A 652 4.78 -21.26 -20.75
CA GLY A 652 4.51 -22.21 -19.67
C GLY A 652 5.69 -23.12 -19.29
N ASN A 653 6.87 -22.96 -19.93
CA ASN A 653 8.05 -23.79 -19.67
C ASN A 653 9.35 -23.04 -20.02
N GLY A 654 9.75 -22.05 -19.20
CA GLY A 654 11.06 -21.39 -19.29
C GLY A 654 11.43 -20.80 -20.67
N GLY A 655 10.45 -20.48 -21.51
CA GLY A 655 10.66 -19.99 -22.88
C GLY A 655 10.95 -21.08 -23.93
N GLN A 656 10.77 -22.38 -23.63
CA GLN A 656 11.10 -23.48 -24.54
C GLN A 656 9.91 -23.98 -25.37
N GLU A 657 10.08 -24.04 -26.69
CA GLU A 657 9.12 -24.65 -27.62
C GLU A 657 9.23 -26.19 -27.62
N PRO A 658 8.16 -26.94 -27.95
CA PRO A 658 8.18 -28.40 -27.91
C PRO A 658 9.20 -29.03 -28.88
N VAL A 659 10.01 -29.96 -28.37
CA VAL A 659 10.98 -30.71 -29.18
C VAL A 659 10.32 -31.98 -29.77
N THR A 660 10.50 -32.22 -31.07
CA THR A 660 9.91 -33.39 -31.74
C THR A 660 10.45 -34.70 -31.17
N GLY A 661 9.55 -35.55 -30.69
CA GLY A 661 9.83 -36.86 -30.10
C GLY A 661 10.08 -36.86 -28.59
N GLN A 662 10.10 -35.69 -27.93
CA GLN A 662 10.29 -35.55 -26.49
C GLN A 662 8.99 -35.09 -25.82
N TRP A 663 8.80 -35.49 -24.56
CA TRP A 663 7.79 -34.93 -23.68
C TRP A 663 8.35 -33.66 -23.01
N ALA A 664 7.47 -32.69 -22.74
CA ALA A 664 7.75 -31.53 -21.92
C ALA A 664 6.46 -31.08 -21.21
N THR A 665 6.57 -30.76 -19.93
CA THR A 665 5.48 -30.22 -19.11
C THR A 665 5.34 -28.72 -19.34
N TYR A 666 4.10 -28.23 -19.36
CA TYR A 666 3.78 -26.80 -19.49
C TYR A 666 2.80 -26.41 -18.39
N THR A 667 3.15 -25.38 -17.62
CA THR A 667 2.41 -24.92 -16.44
C THR A 667 2.08 -23.42 -16.56
N PHE A 668 0.82 -23.05 -16.37
CA PHE A 668 0.33 -21.66 -16.43
C PHE A 668 -0.46 -21.33 -15.16
N SER A 669 -0.09 -20.28 -14.42
CA SER A 669 -0.78 -19.93 -13.16
C SER A 669 -2.17 -19.33 -13.40
N MET A 670 -3.11 -19.61 -12.49
CA MET A 670 -4.46 -19.03 -12.54
C MET A 670 -4.42 -17.50 -12.46
N GLN A 671 -3.55 -16.94 -11.63
CA GLN A 671 -3.35 -15.49 -11.51
C GLN A 671 -2.95 -14.87 -12.87
N SER A 672 -1.94 -15.41 -13.56
CA SER A 672 -1.51 -14.86 -14.86
C SER A 672 -2.59 -14.96 -15.94
N LEU A 673 -3.42 -16.01 -15.91
CA LEU A 673 -4.54 -16.15 -16.84
C LEU A 673 -5.68 -15.17 -16.51
N SER A 674 -6.00 -14.98 -15.22
CA SER A 674 -6.94 -13.96 -14.76
C SER A 674 -6.47 -12.53 -15.14
N ASP A 675 -5.20 -12.22 -14.92
CA ASP A 675 -4.60 -10.92 -15.26
C ASP A 675 -4.56 -10.66 -16.78
N ALA A 676 -4.43 -11.71 -17.58
CA ALA A 676 -4.58 -11.67 -19.04
C ALA A 676 -6.05 -11.53 -19.51
N GLY A 677 -7.03 -11.61 -18.60
CA GLY A 677 -8.45 -11.37 -18.87
C GLY A 677 -9.35 -12.61 -18.87
N LEU A 678 -8.87 -13.76 -18.39
CA LEU A 678 -9.69 -14.98 -18.27
C LEU A 678 -10.68 -14.89 -17.11
N ASP A 679 -11.95 -15.20 -17.35
CA ASP A 679 -12.93 -15.44 -16.30
C ASP A 679 -12.76 -16.86 -15.73
N ILE A 680 -11.89 -16.98 -14.73
CA ILE A 680 -11.58 -18.27 -14.09
C ILE A 680 -12.77 -18.91 -13.35
N SER A 681 -13.90 -18.21 -13.17
CA SER A 681 -15.08 -18.77 -12.51
C SER A 681 -15.91 -19.70 -13.40
N ALA A 682 -15.64 -19.72 -14.72
CA ALA A 682 -16.45 -20.42 -15.70
C ALA A 682 -15.61 -21.03 -16.84
N ILE A 683 -14.47 -21.65 -16.54
CA ILE A 683 -13.57 -22.25 -17.55
C ILE A 683 -14.28 -23.44 -18.24
N ASP A 684 -14.33 -23.46 -19.57
CA ASP A 684 -15.17 -24.40 -20.31
C ASP A 684 -14.51 -25.01 -21.58
N VAL A 685 -13.35 -24.48 -22.00
CA VAL A 685 -12.55 -25.04 -23.11
C VAL A 685 -11.05 -24.86 -22.83
N LEU A 686 -10.26 -25.91 -23.09
CA LEU A 686 -8.79 -25.89 -23.07
C LEU A 686 -8.24 -26.40 -24.40
N MET A 687 -7.28 -25.69 -25.00
CA MET A 687 -6.71 -26.01 -26.31
C MET A 687 -5.19 -25.81 -26.35
N VAL A 688 -4.52 -26.67 -27.10
CA VAL A 688 -3.09 -26.55 -27.45
C VAL A 688 -2.99 -26.81 -28.95
N PHE A 689 -2.38 -25.90 -29.72
CA PHE A 689 -2.30 -26.03 -31.18
C PHE A 689 -1.14 -25.23 -31.78
N PRO A 690 -0.60 -25.66 -32.94
CA PRO A 690 0.24 -24.79 -33.77
C PRO A 690 -0.58 -23.64 -34.35
N ALA A 691 0.03 -22.46 -34.52
CA ALA A 691 -0.64 -21.25 -34.96
C ALA A 691 -1.52 -21.42 -36.23
N TRP A 692 -2.55 -20.56 -36.32
CA TRP A 692 -3.58 -20.69 -37.35
C TRP A 692 -2.99 -20.67 -38.77
N ASP A 693 -3.42 -21.62 -39.60
CA ASP A 693 -2.95 -21.83 -40.99
C ASP A 693 -1.47 -22.25 -41.15
N THR A 694 -0.69 -22.40 -40.06
CA THR A 694 0.70 -22.89 -40.14
C THR A 694 0.86 -24.37 -39.76
N GLY A 695 -0.09 -24.94 -39.02
CA GLY A 695 0.01 -26.28 -38.43
C GLY A 695 -0.11 -27.51 -39.34
N ASN A 696 -0.38 -27.37 -40.64
CA ASN A 696 -0.68 -28.50 -41.53
C ASN A 696 0.40 -29.61 -41.48
N GLY A 697 -0.01 -30.83 -41.17
CA GLY A 697 0.86 -32.01 -41.03
C GLY A 697 1.36 -32.26 -39.61
N ALA A 698 1.07 -31.37 -38.65
CA ALA A 698 1.45 -31.57 -37.26
C ALA A 698 0.65 -32.71 -36.61
N VAL A 699 1.35 -33.55 -35.85
CA VAL A 699 0.77 -34.58 -34.97
C VAL A 699 1.42 -34.45 -33.61
N TYR A 700 0.61 -34.37 -32.55
CA TYR A 700 1.07 -34.18 -31.18
C TYR A 700 0.16 -34.91 -30.19
N ARG A 701 0.70 -35.20 -29.01
CA ARG A 701 0.02 -35.86 -27.91
C ARG A 701 -0.01 -34.94 -26.69
N LEU A 702 -1.12 -34.99 -25.96
CA LEU A 702 -1.27 -34.39 -24.63
C LEU A 702 -1.49 -35.47 -23.58
N ASP A 703 -0.97 -35.24 -22.38
CA ASP A 703 -1.18 -36.05 -21.18
C ASP A 703 -1.23 -35.15 -19.93
N ASN A 704 -1.65 -35.69 -18.78
CA ASN A 704 -1.69 -35.07 -17.45
C ASN A 704 -2.37 -33.68 -17.37
N VAL A 705 -3.33 -33.43 -18.27
CA VAL A 705 -4.09 -32.18 -18.40
C VAL A 705 -4.97 -31.96 -17.17
N ARG A 706 -4.58 -30.99 -16.33
CA ARG A 706 -5.19 -30.71 -15.02
C ARG A 706 -5.32 -29.21 -14.73
N ILE A 707 -6.30 -28.86 -13.91
CA ILE A 707 -6.42 -27.56 -13.23
C ILE A 707 -6.54 -27.83 -11.72
N PHE A 708 -5.55 -27.42 -10.93
CA PHE A 708 -5.45 -27.82 -9.52
C PHE A 708 -4.62 -26.84 -8.69
N ASN A 709 -4.72 -26.95 -7.36
CA ASN A 709 -3.75 -26.35 -6.44
C ASN A 709 -2.58 -27.34 -6.27
N PRO A 710 -1.35 -27.03 -6.72
CA PRO A 710 -0.24 -27.96 -6.60
C PRO A 710 0.26 -28.07 -5.15
N ASN A 711 0.03 -27.05 -4.30
CA ASN A 711 0.29 -27.12 -2.86
C ASN A 711 -0.66 -28.08 -2.12
N ALA A 712 -1.74 -28.55 -2.77
CA ALA A 712 -2.64 -29.56 -2.20
C ALA A 712 -2.19 -31.02 -2.47
N SER A 713 -1.05 -31.21 -3.17
CA SER A 713 -0.51 -32.52 -3.52
C SER A 713 0.43 -33.10 -2.44
N ALA A 714 0.79 -34.38 -2.56
CA ALA A 714 1.33 -35.17 -1.45
C ALA A 714 2.85 -35.08 -1.24
N ASP A 715 3.60 -34.55 -2.21
CA ASP A 715 5.07 -34.47 -2.18
C ASP A 715 5.49 -33.08 -1.67
N GLY A 716 5.52 -32.94 -0.34
CA GLY A 716 5.87 -31.71 0.36
C GLY A 716 7.37 -31.35 0.30
N PRO A 717 7.84 -30.45 1.19
CA PRO A 717 9.20 -29.90 1.15
C PRO A 717 10.30 -30.97 1.29
N LEU A 718 11.37 -30.82 0.51
CA LEU A 718 12.54 -31.70 0.53
C LEU A 718 13.65 -31.13 1.41
N THR A 719 13.87 -31.71 2.60
CA THR A 719 15.14 -31.52 3.32
C THR A 719 16.23 -32.37 2.67
N LEU A 720 17.27 -31.75 2.13
CA LEU A 720 18.46 -32.37 1.55
C LEU A 720 19.46 -32.79 2.64
N PHE A 721 19.63 -31.94 3.65
CA PHE A 721 20.53 -32.17 4.77
C PHE A 721 20.10 -31.41 6.03
N ARG A 722 19.90 -32.13 7.14
CA ARG A 722 19.75 -31.56 8.50
C ARG A 722 20.12 -32.63 9.53
N ASP A 723 21.23 -32.46 10.25
CA ASP A 723 21.91 -33.49 11.07
C ASP A 723 22.37 -34.78 10.33
N ALA A 724 21.75 -35.10 9.19
CA ALA A 724 22.05 -36.20 8.30
C ALA A 724 21.68 -35.83 6.86
N VAL A 725 22.33 -36.47 5.89
CA VAL A 725 21.94 -36.39 4.47
C VAL A 725 20.63 -37.15 4.23
N ASN A 726 19.78 -36.61 3.35
CA ASN A 726 18.56 -37.27 2.91
C ASN A 726 18.89 -38.67 2.33
N PRO A 727 18.15 -39.75 2.67
CA PRO A 727 18.44 -41.10 2.17
C PRO A 727 18.47 -41.25 0.64
N ASN A 728 17.77 -40.36 -0.08
CA ASN A 728 17.67 -40.33 -1.53
C ASN A 728 18.74 -39.44 -2.19
N TRP A 729 19.60 -38.80 -1.40
CA TRP A 729 20.68 -37.92 -1.87
C TRP A 729 22.03 -38.33 -1.25
N SER A 730 23.11 -37.90 -1.88
CA SER A 730 24.48 -38.15 -1.45
C SER A 730 25.29 -36.86 -1.40
N LEU A 731 26.18 -36.75 -0.39
CA LEU A 731 27.23 -35.74 -0.45
C LEU A 731 28.18 -36.08 -1.60
N TRP A 732 28.40 -35.13 -2.50
CA TRP A 732 29.01 -35.39 -3.80
C TRP A 732 30.21 -34.48 -4.09
N ASP A 733 31.12 -35.03 -4.90
CA ASP A 733 32.31 -34.40 -5.45
C ASP A 733 32.35 -34.76 -6.94
N CYS A 734 32.30 -33.76 -7.82
CA CYS A 734 32.23 -34.00 -9.28
C CYS A 734 33.40 -34.79 -9.84
N CYS A 735 34.54 -34.70 -9.18
CA CYS A 735 35.84 -34.82 -9.79
C CYS A 735 36.83 -35.64 -8.93
N ALA A 736 36.34 -36.22 -7.83
CA ALA A 736 37.07 -36.96 -6.80
C ALA A 736 38.28 -36.17 -6.24
N GLY A 737 38.10 -34.87 -5.99
CA GLY A 737 39.13 -33.98 -5.44
C GLY A 737 39.33 -34.13 -3.92
N SER A 738 38.26 -34.44 -3.20
CA SER A 738 38.24 -34.75 -1.77
C SER A 738 37.18 -35.82 -1.47
N THR A 739 36.75 -35.91 -0.20
CA THR A 739 35.63 -36.77 0.21
C THR A 739 34.83 -35.98 1.24
N PRO A 740 33.63 -35.50 0.90
CA PRO A 740 32.75 -34.82 1.85
C PRO A 740 32.51 -35.66 3.10
N GLN A 741 32.40 -35.01 4.27
CA GLN A 741 32.21 -35.69 5.55
C GLN A 741 31.15 -35.00 6.40
N ILE A 742 30.37 -35.78 7.14
CA ILE A 742 29.52 -35.24 8.21
C ILE A 742 30.40 -35.04 9.46
N VAL A 743 30.42 -33.83 9.99
CA VAL A 743 31.20 -33.46 11.18
C VAL A 743 30.28 -32.83 12.23
N THR A 744 30.56 -33.05 13.52
CA THR A 744 29.78 -32.44 14.60
C THR A 744 30.40 -31.10 15.01
N VAL A 745 29.56 -30.06 15.12
CA VAL A 745 29.89 -28.72 15.61
C VAL A 745 29.08 -28.40 16.86
N ASP A 746 29.34 -27.25 17.47
CA ASP A 746 28.55 -26.76 18.62
C ASP A 746 27.14 -26.33 18.19
N ALA A 747 26.20 -26.29 19.15
CA ALA A 747 24.82 -25.87 18.93
C ALA A 747 24.74 -24.43 18.31
N PRO A 748 23.74 -24.15 17.45
CA PRO A 748 22.56 -24.98 17.17
C PRO A 748 22.73 -26.09 16.12
N TYR A 749 23.78 -26.06 15.29
CA TYR A 749 23.87 -26.82 14.03
C TYR A 749 24.28 -28.30 14.11
N GLY A 750 24.48 -28.86 15.31
CA GLY A 750 24.63 -30.31 15.48
C GLY A 750 25.66 -30.99 14.54
N ALA A 751 25.17 -31.83 13.62
CA ALA A 751 25.99 -32.52 12.62
C ALA A 751 25.83 -31.91 11.21
N VAL A 752 26.93 -31.41 10.63
CA VAL A 752 26.94 -30.60 9.40
C VAL A 752 27.73 -31.26 8.26
N ALA A 753 27.36 -30.96 7.01
CA ALA A 753 28.08 -31.42 5.82
C ALA A 753 29.33 -30.57 5.58
N GLN A 754 30.52 -31.13 5.78
CA GLN A 754 31.79 -30.46 5.53
C GLN A 754 32.38 -30.83 4.16
N PHE A 755 32.79 -29.80 3.43
CA PHE A 755 33.38 -29.86 2.12
C PHE A 755 34.79 -29.22 2.14
N GLU A 756 35.76 -29.86 1.49
CA GLU A 756 37.16 -29.40 1.40
C GLU A 756 37.62 -29.36 -0.07
N ILE A 757 38.28 -28.28 -0.47
CA ILE A 757 38.89 -28.12 -1.80
C ILE A 757 40.41 -28.10 -1.65
N SER A 758 41.04 -29.27 -1.65
CA SER A 758 42.49 -29.43 -1.44
C SER A 758 43.35 -28.96 -2.64
N GLY A 759 42.71 -28.62 -3.78
CA GLY A 759 43.34 -27.94 -4.92
C GLY A 759 44.00 -28.83 -5.99
N SER A 760 43.86 -30.16 -5.92
CA SER A 760 44.27 -31.07 -7.01
C SER A 760 43.66 -32.48 -6.83
N PRO A 761 42.82 -32.97 -7.75
CA PRO A 761 42.21 -32.22 -8.85
C PRO A 761 41.34 -31.07 -8.35
N GLU A 762 41.09 -30.09 -9.22
CA GLU A 762 40.07 -29.07 -8.98
C GLU A 762 38.69 -29.73 -9.01
N THR A 763 37.78 -29.31 -8.13
CA THR A 763 36.47 -29.94 -7.95
C THR A 763 35.40 -28.94 -7.54
N VAL A 764 34.15 -29.34 -7.76
CA VAL A 764 32.91 -28.73 -7.28
C VAL A 764 32.18 -29.78 -6.44
N LEU A 765 31.57 -29.33 -5.35
CA LEU A 765 31.09 -30.14 -4.25
C LEU A 765 29.65 -29.72 -3.88
N GLY A 766 28.86 -30.66 -3.37
CA GLY A 766 27.46 -30.40 -3.01
C GLY A 766 26.66 -31.65 -2.73
N PHE A 767 25.41 -31.66 -3.17
CA PHE A 767 24.43 -32.73 -3.03
C PHE A 767 24.01 -33.23 -4.42
N LEU A 768 23.93 -34.55 -4.56
CA LEU A 768 23.49 -35.25 -5.78
C LEU A 768 22.36 -36.22 -5.44
N ALA A 769 21.28 -36.19 -6.21
CA ALA A 769 20.20 -37.18 -6.12
C ALA A 769 20.69 -38.57 -6.54
N ASN A 770 20.17 -39.62 -5.91
CA ASN A 770 20.37 -41.00 -6.36
C ASN A 770 19.66 -41.23 -7.71
N GLU A 771 19.95 -42.34 -8.41
CA GLU A 771 19.19 -42.74 -9.61
C GLU A 771 17.67 -42.75 -9.31
N ASP A 772 16.90 -42.18 -10.24
CA ASP A 772 15.44 -42.02 -10.17
C ASP A 772 14.89 -41.25 -8.94
N ALA A 773 15.73 -40.42 -8.29
CA ALA A 773 15.39 -39.67 -7.08
C ALA A 773 15.53 -38.13 -7.21
N ALA A 774 15.49 -37.61 -8.44
CA ALA A 774 15.37 -36.19 -8.69
C ALA A 774 14.05 -35.65 -8.09
N TYR A 775 14.03 -34.35 -7.79
CA TYR A 775 12.92 -33.71 -7.07
C TYR A 775 12.14 -32.77 -7.96
N ASP A 776 10.83 -32.99 -8.02
CA ASP A 776 9.87 -32.07 -8.60
C ASP A 776 9.55 -30.94 -7.60
N ALA A 777 10.16 -29.78 -7.82
CA ALA A 777 9.88 -28.55 -7.09
C ALA A 777 8.83 -27.67 -7.78
N SER A 778 8.19 -28.13 -8.87
CA SER A 778 7.08 -27.42 -9.52
C SER A 778 5.95 -27.07 -8.55
N PRO A 779 5.59 -27.92 -7.55
CA PRO A 779 4.57 -27.57 -6.57
C PRO A 779 4.93 -26.35 -5.70
N LEU A 780 6.22 -26.05 -5.57
CA LEU A 780 6.75 -24.99 -4.72
C LEU A 780 7.11 -23.72 -5.51
N LEU A 781 6.90 -23.66 -6.83
CA LEU A 781 7.42 -22.59 -7.71
C LEU A 781 7.14 -21.17 -7.18
N ALA A 782 5.89 -20.87 -6.80
CA ALA A 782 5.46 -19.52 -6.48
C ALA A 782 6.09 -18.95 -5.19
N ASN A 783 6.23 -19.77 -4.15
CA ASN A 783 6.59 -19.33 -2.79
C ASN A 783 7.88 -19.98 -2.25
N GLY A 784 8.39 -21.02 -2.90
CA GLY A 784 9.51 -21.79 -2.43
C GLY A 784 10.88 -21.28 -2.80
N SER A 785 11.88 -21.82 -2.13
CA SER A 785 13.29 -21.55 -2.36
C SER A 785 14.13 -22.80 -2.19
N VAL A 786 15.32 -22.76 -2.77
CA VAL A 786 16.44 -23.61 -2.36
C VAL A 786 17.21 -22.83 -1.31
N SER A 787 17.23 -23.33 -0.08
CA SER A 787 17.82 -22.65 1.06
C SER A 787 18.77 -23.55 1.85
N PHE A 788 19.83 -22.95 2.40
CA PHE A 788 20.80 -23.65 3.24
C PHE A 788 21.58 -22.67 4.12
N ASP A 789 22.01 -23.13 5.29
CA ASP A 789 23.01 -22.41 6.09
C ASP A 789 24.40 -22.82 5.65
N MET A 790 25.32 -21.85 5.52
CA MET A 790 26.72 -22.11 5.20
C MET A 790 27.66 -21.32 6.12
N ARG A 791 28.75 -21.97 6.50
CA ARG A 791 29.88 -21.37 7.22
C ARG A 791 31.20 -21.68 6.55
N LEU A 792 32.05 -20.67 6.41
CA LEU A 792 33.42 -20.85 5.93
C LEU A 792 34.35 -21.16 7.13
N VAL A 793 34.91 -22.37 7.17
CA VAL A 793 35.86 -22.81 8.20
C VAL A 793 37.28 -22.32 7.90
N ASN A 794 37.67 -22.40 6.63
CA ASN A 794 38.91 -21.83 6.12
C ASN A 794 38.67 -21.21 4.74
N ALA A 795 39.12 -19.98 4.54
CA ALA A 795 38.97 -19.29 3.27
C ALA A 795 39.85 -19.90 2.15
N PRO A 796 39.48 -19.73 0.87
CA PRO A 796 40.37 -20.05 -0.25
C PRO A 796 41.71 -19.30 -0.12
N ALA A 797 42.79 -19.91 -0.58
CA ALA A 797 44.12 -19.30 -0.59
C ALA A 797 44.20 -18.06 -1.51
N ASN A 798 43.27 -17.93 -2.46
CA ASN A 798 43.04 -16.69 -3.20
C ASN A 798 41.94 -15.86 -2.51
N PRO A 799 42.25 -14.70 -1.91
CA PRO A 799 41.24 -13.87 -1.24
C PRO A 799 40.24 -13.21 -2.21
N ASP A 800 40.58 -13.11 -3.50
CA ASP A 800 39.71 -12.53 -4.53
C ASP A 800 38.75 -13.56 -5.17
N SER A 801 38.61 -14.74 -4.56
CA SER A 801 37.75 -15.85 -5.02
C SER A 801 36.26 -15.53 -4.81
N SER A 802 35.51 -15.32 -5.89
CA SER A 802 34.04 -15.23 -5.86
C SER A 802 33.40 -16.59 -5.59
N TRP A 803 32.39 -16.65 -4.73
CA TRP A 803 31.61 -17.86 -4.47
C TRP A 803 30.35 -17.92 -5.36
N LEU A 804 30.01 -19.13 -5.79
CA LEU A 804 28.92 -19.44 -6.70
C LEU A 804 27.99 -20.48 -6.05
N PHE A 805 26.70 -20.31 -6.28
CA PHE A 805 25.68 -21.34 -6.12
C PHE A 805 25.32 -21.86 -7.51
N LYS A 806 25.21 -23.18 -7.67
CA LYS A 806 24.75 -23.79 -8.91
C LYS A 806 23.77 -24.92 -8.64
N ILE A 807 22.74 -24.98 -9.46
CA ILE A 807 21.70 -26.01 -9.41
C ILE A 807 21.49 -26.58 -10.82
N GLU A 808 21.28 -27.90 -10.91
CA GLU A 808 21.14 -28.64 -12.17
C GLU A 808 19.96 -29.60 -12.14
N SER A 809 19.34 -29.75 -13.31
CA SER A 809 18.16 -30.59 -13.56
C SER A 809 18.32 -31.40 -14.85
N SER A 810 17.60 -32.52 -14.94
CA SER A 810 17.62 -33.41 -16.12
C SER A 810 19.02 -33.82 -16.58
N GLY A 811 19.85 -34.24 -15.63
CA GLY A 811 21.23 -34.67 -15.92
C GLY A 811 22.11 -33.55 -16.47
N ALA A 812 21.94 -32.33 -15.96
CA ALA A 812 22.59 -31.09 -16.39
C ALA A 812 22.19 -30.59 -17.80
N ALA A 813 21.03 -31.01 -18.32
CA ALA A 813 20.43 -30.42 -19.52
C ALA A 813 19.89 -29.00 -19.26
N SER A 814 19.41 -28.76 -18.03
CA SER A 814 19.12 -27.42 -17.50
C SER A 814 19.99 -27.15 -16.27
N ALA A 815 20.50 -25.93 -16.14
CA ALA A 815 21.31 -25.51 -15.01
C ALA A 815 21.32 -23.98 -14.84
N VAL A 816 21.31 -23.52 -13.59
CA VAL A 816 21.44 -22.09 -13.24
C VAL A 816 22.62 -21.92 -12.30
N GLU A 817 23.47 -20.93 -12.58
CA GLU A 817 24.66 -20.57 -11.79
C GLU A 817 24.57 -19.09 -11.41
N LEU A 818 24.64 -18.80 -10.11
CA LEU A 818 24.48 -17.46 -9.54
C LEU A 818 25.63 -17.14 -8.57
N PRO A 819 26.00 -15.86 -8.38
CA PRO A 819 26.83 -15.45 -7.25
C PRO A 819 26.17 -15.90 -5.94
N LEU A 820 26.90 -16.61 -5.07
CA LEU A 820 26.37 -17.10 -3.80
C LEU A 820 25.77 -15.96 -2.95
N ALA A 821 26.41 -14.79 -2.98
CA ALA A 821 25.97 -13.59 -2.28
C ALA A 821 24.55 -13.10 -2.67
N ALA A 822 24.07 -13.43 -3.87
CA ALA A 822 22.72 -13.06 -4.30
C ALA A 822 21.62 -13.72 -3.43
N GLY A 823 21.91 -14.87 -2.83
CA GLY A 823 21.00 -15.53 -1.88
C GLY A 823 21.04 -14.97 -0.46
N ASN A 824 21.84 -13.92 -0.19
CA ASN A 824 21.99 -13.32 1.14
C ASN A 824 22.35 -11.83 1.06
N ASN A 825 21.46 -11.00 0.48
CA ASN A 825 21.59 -9.53 0.49
C ASN A 825 22.97 -9.00 0.04
N ASP A 826 23.53 -9.60 -1.03
CA ASP A 826 24.86 -9.35 -1.57
C ASP A 826 26.03 -9.52 -0.57
N GLN A 827 25.83 -10.28 0.52
CA GLN A 827 26.87 -10.63 1.49
C GLN A 827 27.65 -11.88 1.05
N ALA A 828 28.98 -11.76 1.03
CA ALA A 828 29.89 -12.88 0.81
C ALA A 828 30.03 -13.77 2.06
N PRO A 829 30.44 -15.05 1.92
CA PRO A 829 30.67 -15.95 3.04
C PRO A 829 31.82 -15.50 3.94
N VAL A 830 31.54 -15.33 5.24
CA VAL A 830 32.48 -14.87 6.26
C VAL A 830 33.15 -16.06 6.96
N THR A 831 34.46 -15.96 7.21
CA THR A 831 35.19 -17.02 7.91
C THR A 831 34.82 -17.05 9.38
N GLY A 832 34.27 -18.18 9.83
CA GLY A 832 33.91 -18.42 11.22
C GLY A 832 32.45 -18.14 11.58
N GLU A 833 31.64 -17.57 10.68
CA GLU A 833 30.23 -17.23 10.91
C GLU A 833 29.31 -18.10 10.05
N TRP A 834 28.11 -18.41 10.57
CA TRP A 834 27.05 -19.09 9.81
C TRP A 834 26.14 -18.03 9.18
N GLN A 835 25.78 -18.26 7.92
CA GLN A 835 24.92 -17.38 7.12
C GLN A 835 23.92 -18.22 6.34
N ARG A 836 22.63 -17.88 6.41
CA ARG A 836 21.58 -18.44 5.56
C ARG A 836 21.72 -17.90 4.14
N TYR A 837 21.59 -18.76 3.15
CA TYR A 837 21.46 -18.41 1.75
C TYR A 837 20.14 -19.00 1.23
N SER A 838 19.35 -18.20 0.52
CA SER A 838 18.04 -18.59 -0.02
C SER A 838 17.90 -18.11 -1.46
N PHE A 839 17.52 -19.01 -2.36
CA PHE A 839 17.32 -18.75 -3.78
C PHE A 839 15.89 -19.09 -4.17
N PRO A 840 14.99 -18.12 -4.41
CA PRO A 840 13.60 -18.38 -4.77
C PRO A 840 13.48 -19.24 -6.04
N LEU A 841 12.60 -20.24 -6.02
CA LEU A 841 12.37 -21.15 -7.14
C LEU A 841 11.87 -20.40 -8.37
N GLN A 842 11.01 -19.38 -8.21
CA GLN A 842 10.61 -18.49 -9.31
C GLN A 842 11.81 -17.82 -9.97
N SER A 843 12.77 -17.30 -9.19
CA SER A 843 13.99 -16.67 -9.74
C SER A 843 14.90 -17.65 -10.47
N LEU A 844 14.92 -18.92 -10.04
CA LEU A 844 15.68 -19.99 -10.70
C LEU A 844 14.98 -20.45 -11.99
N PHE A 845 13.66 -20.58 -11.97
CA PHE A 845 12.83 -20.87 -13.14
C PHE A 845 12.92 -19.76 -14.21
N ASP A 846 12.81 -18.50 -13.81
CA ASP A 846 12.98 -17.33 -14.67
C ASP A 846 14.40 -17.25 -15.28
N ALA A 847 15.40 -17.79 -14.59
CA ALA A 847 16.77 -17.94 -15.08
C ALA A 847 16.98 -19.17 -15.99
N GLY A 848 15.94 -19.98 -16.20
CA GLY A 848 15.93 -21.13 -17.13
C GLY A 848 16.12 -22.50 -16.47
N LEU A 849 15.99 -22.62 -15.14
CA LEU A 849 16.01 -23.92 -14.46
C LEU A 849 14.72 -24.70 -14.72
N ASP A 850 14.85 -25.97 -15.11
CA ASP A 850 13.75 -26.92 -15.02
C ASP A 850 13.57 -27.35 -13.56
N ILE A 851 12.55 -26.83 -12.90
CA ILE A 851 12.25 -27.11 -11.50
C ILE A 851 11.61 -28.48 -11.27
N SER A 852 11.19 -29.19 -12.32
CA SER A 852 10.46 -30.46 -12.21
C SER A 852 11.36 -31.68 -11.99
N ASP A 853 12.67 -31.51 -12.17
CA ASP A 853 13.64 -32.62 -12.22
C ASP A 853 14.99 -32.21 -11.58
N ILE A 854 14.93 -31.55 -10.42
CA ILE A 854 16.12 -31.04 -9.70
C ILE A 854 16.94 -32.22 -9.18
N SER A 855 18.19 -32.34 -9.63
CA SER A 855 19.05 -33.51 -9.38
C SER A 855 20.41 -33.17 -8.75
N VAL A 856 20.88 -31.92 -8.84
CA VAL A 856 22.18 -31.51 -8.28
C VAL A 856 22.11 -30.11 -7.67
N ILE A 857 22.64 -29.93 -6.46
CA ILE A 857 22.82 -28.62 -5.82
C ILE A 857 24.27 -28.48 -5.33
N MET A 858 24.94 -27.40 -5.72
CA MET A 858 26.36 -27.17 -5.51
C MET A 858 26.65 -25.76 -4.99
N VAL A 859 27.67 -25.65 -4.14
CA VAL A 859 28.19 -24.36 -3.65
C VAL A 859 29.70 -24.42 -3.75
N PHE A 860 30.34 -23.46 -4.43
CA PHE A 860 31.77 -23.52 -4.66
C PHE A 860 32.42 -22.15 -4.93
N PRO A 861 33.69 -21.97 -4.53
CA PRO A 861 34.52 -20.87 -5.03
C PRO A 861 34.81 -21.05 -6.53
N ALA A 862 34.89 -19.94 -7.27
CA ALA A 862 35.08 -19.94 -8.72
C ALA A 862 36.24 -20.84 -9.18
N TRP A 863 36.04 -21.53 -10.30
CA TRP A 863 36.90 -22.61 -10.77
C TRP A 863 38.39 -22.22 -10.76
N GLY A 864 39.22 -23.07 -10.14
CA GLY A 864 40.67 -22.88 -9.99
C GLY A 864 41.11 -21.83 -8.97
N THR A 865 40.20 -21.15 -8.26
CA THR A 865 40.52 -20.19 -7.19
C THR A 865 40.31 -20.74 -5.78
N GLY A 866 39.58 -21.85 -5.65
CA GLY A 866 39.12 -22.45 -4.39
C GLY A 866 40.14 -23.18 -3.51
N SER A 867 41.40 -23.31 -3.94
CA SER A 867 42.38 -24.15 -3.24
C SER A 867 42.58 -23.74 -1.77
N GLY A 868 42.43 -24.70 -0.85
CA GLY A 868 42.49 -24.51 0.59
C GLY A 868 41.17 -24.17 1.27
N ALA A 869 40.07 -23.97 0.53
CA ALA A 869 38.77 -23.70 1.10
C ALA A 869 38.23 -24.91 1.88
N VAL A 870 37.72 -24.66 3.08
CA VAL A 870 36.93 -25.62 3.87
C VAL A 870 35.67 -24.91 4.34
N TYR A 871 34.52 -25.50 4.05
CA TYR A 871 33.21 -24.92 4.42
C TYR A 871 32.26 -26.01 4.88
N GLN A 872 31.25 -25.60 5.61
CA GLN A 872 30.22 -26.44 6.22
C GLN A 872 28.86 -25.95 5.75
N ILE A 873 27.96 -26.88 5.46
CA ILE A 873 26.56 -26.62 5.09
C ILE A 873 25.64 -27.41 6.03
N ASP A 874 24.54 -26.79 6.44
CA ASP A 874 23.47 -27.41 7.23
C ASP A 874 22.10 -26.82 6.85
N ASN A 875 21.01 -27.40 7.34
CA ASN A 875 19.62 -27.01 7.04
C ASN A 875 19.36 -26.81 5.53
N ALA A 876 19.96 -27.65 4.69
CA ALA A 876 19.81 -27.57 3.24
C ALA A 876 18.47 -28.19 2.83
N GLU A 877 17.64 -27.43 2.13
CA GLU A 877 16.29 -27.84 1.76
C GLU A 877 15.74 -27.10 0.53
N ILE A 878 14.67 -27.68 -0.02
CA ILE A 878 13.79 -27.07 -1.02
C ILE A 878 12.39 -27.06 -0.41
N SER A 879 11.92 -25.89 -0.01
CA SER A 879 10.66 -25.72 0.74
C SER A 879 9.97 -24.42 0.36
N ASN A 880 8.70 -24.26 0.78
CA ASN A 880 8.12 -22.93 0.86
C ASN A 880 8.94 -22.05 1.81
N ASN A 881 9.05 -20.76 1.49
CA ASN A 881 9.58 -19.74 2.40
C ASN A 881 8.53 -19.40 3.45
#